data_AF-A0A1Z5K7D1-F1
#
_entry.id   AF-A0A1Z5K7D1-F1
#
_cell.length_a   1.000
_cell.length_b   1.000
_cell.length_c   1.000
_cell.angle_alpha   90.00
_cell.angle_beta   90.00
_cell.angle_gamma   90.00
#
_symmetry.space_group_name_H-M   'P 1'
#
loop_
_entity.id
_entity.type
_entity.pdbx_description
1 polymer ?
#
loop_
_entity_poly.entity_id
_entity_poly.type
_entity_poly.pdbx_seq_one_letter_code
_entity_poly.pdbx_strand_id
1 'polypeptide(L)'
;MLSATANSIRTSAITLVETEHGRMRRKQRGIDKKDLQAAKKYGRRYKNRYCANGHATARYVYKGITYIVNEVTGEEITCYAKSLELEQVPLTESMRREYAIACRNIKENPHTWTSNSVLVVDTSGSMREADVWGTRNRLAAVWVSIALDFLATRLETGEGCVTDVISIVTLGESADVIFEEEPYSWVLYNKLVRVYSETLVKPRGHGPFLPSLEKAEKLLLRNPNASCAVSLTFLSDGRPSDAVFGAVGVGLGKDGSYEVIENKVGDLAKQFGRRLTFKAIAIGDYDDFDMLKRMVDAADDYGAHADFCLPSMTSSALGEVFTSVATSITSTQLELTDAQSKKQRQVRNILRESRSKAGQDILSVSDDEFWIYSLSRTTRKIYKEWMEPDSDGRNKTRHKYEKAELQHPDARYVAFAKCPFGEGAERFAYRFFELAADCKTIVGKPMVAKESRLILDVDSADELARKEFTAVFCKTQQLARRLAKDFNAKLKTSYRVDERTPTVDFLDCSIYELDDDNLGVLSVLVGDKLDHTKWQKWNSNNGFVEGMKKAPVFSEEGLRLAEINMTRVAHFEGDIIEEGSEEEEDSDEEKEGSDVLPGKNTVVFSPFEVAQAFSHFNYLASWRKRLVCDLQGVYDEANLLFSDPVIHYYNPRAYTCRKNVHGRTDHGKEGLHKFFDTHADHCGPLCRIVNRGFRRVARSEKK
;
A
#
# COMPACT_ATOMS: atom_id res chain seq x y z
N MET A 1 -4.33 -59.51 -28.22
CA MET A 1 -4.64 -59.33 -26.78
C MET A 1 -3.36 -59.16 -25.95
N LEU A 2 -2.72 -57.98 -25.99
CA LEU A 2 -1.53 -57.67 -25.17
C LEU A 2 -1.60 -56.20 -24.69
N SER A 3 -2.62 -55.86 -23.89
CA SER A 3 -2.83 -54.46 -23.44
C SER A 3 -3.42 -54.36 -22.02
N ALA A 4 -2.99 -55.18 -21.07
CA ALA A 4 -3.58 -55.18 -19.72
C ALA A 4 -2.60 -55.24 -18.52
N THR A 5 -1.27 -55.14 -18.71
CA THR A 5 -0.32 -55.34 -17.59
C THR A 5 0.39 -54.09 -17.07
N ALA A 6 0.31 -52.92 -17.73
CA ALA A 6 1.04 -51.73 -17.28
C ALA A 6 0.35 -50.94 -16.14
N ASN A 7 -0.96 -51.10 -15.93
CA ASN A 7 -1.71 -50.30 -14.95
C ASN A 7 -1.62 -50.80 -13.50
N SER A 8 -1.16 -52.04 -13.27
CA SER A 8 -1.14 -52.68 -11.93
C SER A 8 0.09 -52.31 -11.07
N ILE A 9 1.19 -51.85 -11.66
CA ILE A 9 2.44 -51.59 -10.94
C ILE A 9 2.37 -50.22 -10.24
N ARG A 10 2.62 -50.12 -8.93
CA ARG A 10 2.69 -48.81 -8.22
C ARG A 10 3.75 -47.92 -8.90
N THR A 11 3.48 -46.63 -9.10
CA THR A 11 4.40 -45.70 -9.77
C THR A 11 5.78 -45.66 -9.12
N SER A 12 5.84 -45.78 -7.79
CA SER A 12 7.08 -45.87 -7.01
C SER A 12 7.91 -47.13 -7.28
N ALA A 13 7.32 -48.19 -7.82
CA ALA A 13 7.99 -49.44 -8.17
C ALA A 13 8.68 -49.40 -9.54
N ILE A 14 8.57 -48.29 -10.29
CA ILE A 14 9.31 -48.10 -11.54
C ILE A 14 10.77 -47.77 -11.20
N THR A 15 11.66 -48.71 -11.46
CA THR A 15 13.10 -48.55 -11.29
C THR A 15 13.69 -47.71 -12.43
N LEU A 16 14.52 -46.73 -12.04
CA LEU A 16 15.26 -45.83 -12.90
C LEU A 16 16.67 -45.70 -12.34
N VAL A 17 17.66 -45.73 -13.23
CA VAL A 17 19.05 -45.48 -12.86
C VAL A 17 19.28 -43.98 -13.01
N GLU A 18 19.76 -43.33 -11.95
CA GLU A 18 19.88 -41.87 -11.92
C GLU A 18 21.33 -41.48 -12.18
N THR A 19 21.60 -40.96 -13.38
CA THR A 19 22.91 -40.35 -13.64
C THR A 19 23.08 -39.13 -12.74
N GLU A 20 24.32 -38.83 -12.38
CA GLU A 20 24.64 -37.64 -11.59
C GLU A 20 24.14 -36.36 -12.30
N HIS A 21 24.34 -36.28 -13.62
CA HIS A 21 23.84 -35.18 -14.44
C HIS A 21 22.31 -35.08 -14.44
N GLY A 22 21.57 -36.17 -14.64
CA GLY A 22 20.10 -36.18 -14.60
C GLY A 22 19.55 -35.81 -13.22
N ARG A 23 20.20 -36.29 -12.15
CA ARG A 23 19.86 -35.94 -10.77
C ARG A 23 20.09 -34.46 -10.48
N MET A 24 21.23 -33.91 -10.88
CA MET A 24 21.51 -32.48 -10.76
C MET A 24 20.48 -31.66 -11.53
N ARG A 25 20.12 -32.05 -12.76
CA ARG A 25 19.15 -31.32 -13.57
C ARG A 25 17.74 -31.34 -12.98
N ARG A 26 17.28 -32.46 -12.41
CA ARG A 26 16.00 -32.50 -11.69
C ARG A 26 16.03 -31.66 -10.42
N LYS A 27 17.11 -31.73 -9.64
CA LYS A 27 17.26 -30.93 -8.41
C LYS A 27 17.28 -29.44 -8.74
N GLN A 28 18.04 -29.03 -9.75
CA GLN A 28 18.05 -27.65 -10.27
C GLN A 28 16.67 -27.19 -10.75
N ARG A 29 15.82 -28.11 -11.22
CA ARG A 29 14.52 -27.80 -11.84
C ARG A 29 13.33 -28.06 -10.92
N GLY A 30 13.56 -28.45 -9.65
CA GLY A 30 12.50 -28.81 -8.71
C GLY A 30 11.63 -30.00 -9.13
N ILE A 31 12.14 -30.91 -9.97
CA ILE A 31 11.37 -32.03 -10.52
C ILE A 31 11.53 -33.24 -9.60
N ASP A 32 10.42 -33.74 -9.04
CA ASP A 32 10.45 -34.94 -8.20
C ASP A 32 10.79 -36.19 -9.04
N LYS A 33 11.58 -37.09 -8.47
CA LYS A 33 11.82 -38.43 -9.03
C LYS A 33 10.52 -39.16 -9.32
N LYS A 34 9.48 -38.95 -8.51
CA LYS A 34 8.13 -39.50 -8.72
C LYS A 34 7.52 -39.01 -10.02
N ASP A 35 7.80 -37.78 -10.46
CA ASP A 35 7.29 -37.26 -11.73
C ASP A 35 7.97 -37.92 -12.94
N LEU A 36 9.25 -38.27 -12.84
CA LEU A 36 9.93 -39.08 -13.86
C LEU A 36 9.34 -40.51 -13.92
N GLN A 37 9.09 -41.13 -12.77
CA GLN A 37 8.42 -42.43 -12.69
C GLN A 37 7.01 -42.36 -13.29
N ALA A 38 6.25 -41.32 -12.96
CA ALA A 38 4.93 -41.06 -13.54
C ALA A 38 5.02 -40.78 -15.04
N ALA A 39 6.06 -40.09 -15.51
CA ALA A 39 6.27 -39.81 -16.93
C ALA A 39 6.59 -41.09 -17.73
N LYS A 40 7.36 -42.01 -17.15
CA LYS A 40 7.63 -43.31 -17.79
C LYS A 40 6.38 -44.20 -17.83
N LYS A 41 5.51 -44.11 -16.81
CA LYS A 41 4.27 -44.88 -16.70
C LYS A 41 3.12 -44.34 -17.56
N TYR A 42 2.90 -43.04 -17.49
CA TYR A 42 1.70 -42.36 -17.99
C TYR A 42 2.02 -41.30 -19.06
N GLY A 43 3.28 -40.95 -19.26
CA GLY A 43 3.69 -39.94 -20.24
C GLY A 43 3.70 -40.44 -21.67
N ARG A 44 3.64 -39.51 -22.61
CA ARG A 44 3.75 -39.81 -24.04
C ARG A 44 5.20 -40.06 -24.41
N ARG A 45 5.50 -41.27 -24.91
CA ARG A 45 6.84 -41.68 -25.36
C ARG A 45 7.05 -41.34 -26.84
N TYR A 46 8.20 -40.76 -27.16
CA TYR A 46 8.67 -40.48 -28.51
C TYR A 46 10.05 -41.10 -28.72
N LYS A 47 10.33 -41.58 -29.94
CA LYS A 47 11.71 -41.94 -30.33
C LYS A 47 12.58 -40.68 -30.31
N ASN A 48 13.81 -40.80 -29.82
CA ASN A 48 14.77 -39.71 -29.78
C ASN A 48 16.11 -40.15 -30.41
N ARG A 49 17.04 -39.20 -30.61
CA ARG A 49 18.35 -39.50 -31.20
C ARG A 49 19.16 -40.47 -30.33
N TYR A 50 20.00 -41.28 -30.96
CA TYR A 50 21.00 -42.07 -30.24
C TYR A 50 21.96 -41.14 -29.49
N CYS A 51 22.40 -41.56 -28.30
CA CYS A 51 23.45 -40.83 -27.58
C CYS A 51 24.81 -41.03 -28.28
N ALA A 52 25.81 -40.22 -27.93
CA ALA A 52 27.12 -40.21 -28.60
C ALA A 52 27.85 -41.57 -28.59
N ASN A 53 27.50 -42.43 -27.63
CA ASN A 53 27.93 -43.81 -27.46
C ASN A 53 27.05 -44.84 -28.20
N GLY A 54 26.10 -44.41 -29.03
CA GLY A 54 25.27 -45.28 -29.87
C GLY A 54 24.06 -45.91 -29.19
N HIS A 55 23.78 -45.64 -27.91
CA HIS A 55 22.62 -46.22 -27.23
C HIS A 55 21.31 -45.49 -27.61
N ALA A 56 20.22 -46.25 -27.75
CA ALA A 56 18.91 -45.70 -28.06
C ALA A 56 18.38 -44.86 -26.89
N THR A 57 17.89 -43.64 -27.17
CA THR A 57 17.23 -42.81 -26.16
C THR A 57 15.75 -42.63 -26.50
N ALA A 58 14.92 -42.47 -25.47
CA ALA A 58 13.53 -42.11 -25.60
C ALA A 58 13.24 -40.80 -24.88
N ARG A 59 12.31 -40.06 -25.47
CA ARG A 59 11.79 -38.81 -24.93
C ARG A 59 10.40 -39.07 -24.35
N TYR A 60 10.23 -38.88 -23.05
CA TYR A 60 8.95 -38.97 -22.37
C TYR A 60 8.42 -37.58 -22.06
N VAL A 61 7.18 -37.27 -22.42
CA VAL A 61 6.54 -35.99 -22.11
C VAL A 61 5.39 -36.22 -21.16
N TYR A 62 5.41 -35.56 -20.01
CA TYR A 62 4.40 -35.70 -18.96
C TYR A 62 4.24 -34.38 -18.19
N LYS A 63 3.00 -33.89 -18.06
CA LYS A 63 2.66 -32.60 -17.43
C LYS A 63 3.55 -31.42 -17.89
N GLY A 64 3.78 -31.33 -19.20
CA GLY A 64 4.61 -30.27 -19.78
C GLY A 64 6.11 -30.41 -19.52
N ILE A 65 6.58 -31.48 -18.86
CA ILE A 65 8.01 -31.76 -18.66
C ILE A 65 8.44 -32.85 -19.63
N THR A 66 9.56 -32.62 -20.31
CA THR A 66 10.22 -33.55 -21.22
C THR A 66 11.39 -34.21 -20.51
N TYR A 67 11.39 -35.54 -20.45
CA TYR A 67 12.47 -36.36 -19.90
C TYR A 67 13.16 -37.11 -21.03
N ILE A 68 14.48 -37.13 -21.03
CA ILE A 68 15.29 -37.93 -21.94
C ILE A 68 15.92 -39.05 -21.15
N VAL A 69 15.63 -40.29 -21.54
CA VAL A 69 16.03 -41.52 -20.85
C VAL A 69 16.76 -42.42 -21.85
N ASN A 70 17.85 -43.03 -21.42
CA ASN A 70 18.50 -44.12 -22.14
C ASN A 70 17.62 -45.37 -22.04
N GLU A 71 17.17 -45.92 -23.16
CA GLU A 71 16.25 -47.06 -23.15
C GLU A 71 16.94 -48.38 -22.81
N VAL A 72 18.24 -48.47 -23.05
CA VAL A 72 19.02 -49.69 -22.81
C VAL A 72 19.34 -49.82 -21.33
N THR A 73 19.81 -48.72 -20.71
CA THR A 73 20.23 -48.72 -19.30
C THR A 73 19.14 -48.28 -18.34
N GLY A 74 18.06 -47.68 -18.84
CA GLY A 74 17.03 -47.05 -18.02
C GLY A 74 17.50 -45.78 -17.32
N GLU A 75 18.65 -45.23 -17.74
CA GLU A 75 19.26 -44.04 -17.14
C GLU A 75 18.58 -42.76 -17.57
N GLU A 76 18.23 -41.88 -16.63
CA GLU A 76 17.89 -40.51 -17.01
C GLU A 76 19.12 -39.73 -17.46
N ILE A 77 19.00 -39.11 -18.63
CA ILE A 77 20.01 -38.24 -19.20
C ILE A 77 19.72 -36.80 -18.80
N THR A 78 18.51 -36.29 -19.06
CA THR A 78 18.14 -34.91 -18.71
C THR A 78 16.63 -34.70 -18.70
N CYS A 79 16.13 -33.63 -18.10
CA CYS A 79 14.70 -33.31 -18.05
C CYS A 79 14.44 -31.80 -18.17
N TYR A 80 13.52 -31.30 -18.98
CA TYR A 80 13.24 -29.86 -19.14
C TYR A 80 11.75 -29.57 -19.36
N ALA A 81 11.26 -28.44 -18.84
CA ALA A 81 9.90 -27.97 -19.11
C ALA A 81 9.76 -27.55 -20.58
N LYS A 82 8.62 -27.88 -21.20
CA LYS A 82 8.18 -27.29 -22.46
C LYS A 82 7.94 -25.81 -22.19
N SER A 83 8.51 -24.94 -23.03
CA SER A 83 8.21 -23.51 -22.99
C SER A 83 6.70 -23.30 -23.06
N LEU A 84 6.17 -22.42 -22.20
CA LEU A 84 4.82 -21.92 -22.35
C LEU A 84 4.73 -21.25 -23.73
N GLU A 85 3.83 -21.70 -24.59
CA GLU A 85 3.61 -21.08 -25.90
C GLU A 85 2.63 -19.93 -25.70
N LEU A 86 3.12 -18.69 -25.78
CA LEU A 86 2.26 -17.51 -25.77
C LEU A 86 1.74 -17.28 -27.19
N GLU A 87 0.42 -17.24 -27.35
CA GLU A 87 -0.21 -16.95 -28.64
C GLU A 87 -0.40 -15.43 -28.81
N GLN A 88 -0.17 -14.95 -30.03
CA GLN A 88 -0.50 -13.57 -30.39
C GLN A 88 -2.03 -13.42 -30.51
N VAL A 89 -2.55 -12.32 -29.98
CA VAL A 89 -3.97 -11.98 -30.12
C VAL A 89 -4.24 -11.47 -31.54
N PRO A 90 -5.30 -11.94 -32.22
CA PRO A 90 -5.72 -11.37 -33.51
C PRO A 90 -6.05 -9.88 -33.37
N LEU A 91 -5.34 -9.02 -34.10
CA LEU A 91 -5.55 -7.57 -34.05
C LEU A 91 -6.48 -7.10 -35.15
N THR A 92 -7.59 -6.46 -34.76
CA THR A 92 -8.48 -5.77 -35.70
C THR A 92 -7.86 -4.48 -36.21
N GLU A 93 -8.38 -3.95 -37.31
CA GLU A 93 -7.94 -2.66 -37.86
C GLU A 93 -8.22 -1.48 -36.89
N SER A 94 -9.32 -1.54 -36.12
CA SER A 94 -9.63 -0.53 -35.10
C SER A 94 -8.55 -0.48 -34.03
N MET A 95 -8.16 -1.64 -33.49
CA MET A 95 -7.13 -1.74 -32.45
C MET A 95 -5.79 -1.17 -32.91
N ARG A 96 -5.43 -1.39 -34.18
CA ARG A 96 -4.20 -0.83 -34.77
C ARG A 96 -4.27 0.69 -34.90
N ARG A 97 -5.42 1.22 -35.33
CA ARG A 97 -5.64 2.67 -35.45
C ARG A 97 -5.63 3.36 -34.10
N GLU A 98 -6.35 2.82 -33.11
CA GLU A 98 -6.37 3.33 -31.74
C GLU A 98 -4.97 3.35 -31.14
N TYR A 99 -4.21 2.27 -31.30
CA TYR A 99 -2.82 2.21 -30.86
C TYR A 99 -1.93 3.26 -31.56
N ALA A 100 -2.07 3.46 -32.88
CA ALA A 100 -1.30 4.46 -33.60
C ALA A 100 -1.65 5.91 -33.18
N ILE A 101 -2.93 6.18 -32.92
CA ILE A 101 -3.40 7.45 -32.38
C ILE A 101 -2.85 7.65 -30.96
N ALA A 102 -2.92 6.63 -30.11
CA ALA A 102 -2.40 6.69 -28.75
C ALA A 102 -0.88 6.97 -28.73
N CYS A 103 -0.10 6.30 -29.58
CA CYS A 103 1.34 6.56 -29.70
C CYS A 103 1.65 8.01 -30.07
N ARG A 104 0.85 8.61 -30.96
CA ARG A 104 1.01 10.02 -31.33
C ARG A 104 0.63 10.93 -30.15
N ASN A 105 -0.51 10.69 -29.54
CA ASN A 105 -1.02 11.47 -28.42
C ASN A 105 -0.08 11.44 -27.21
N ILE A 106 0.51 10.28 -26.89
CA ILE A 106 1.48 10.13 -25.79
C ILE A 106 2.69 11.03 -25.99
N LYS A 107 3.20 11.11 -27.22
CA LYS A 107 4.37 11.93 -27.57
C LYS A 107 4.06 13.42 -27.62
N GLU A 108 2.92 13.78 -28.20
CA GLU A 108 2.51 15.18 -28.36
C GLU A 108 1.95 15.78 -27.07
N ASN A 109 1.33 14.96 -26.21
CA ASN A 109 0.61 15.41 -25.01
C ASN A 109 0.97 14.57 -23.76
N PRO A 110 2.21 14.67 -23.21
CA PRO A 110 2.63 13.91 -22.03
C PRO A 110 1.75 14.12 -20.79
N HIS A 111 1.08 15.27 -20.70
CA HIS A 111 0.17 15.60 -19.59
C HIS A 111 -1.07 14.71 -19.52
N THR A 112 -1.38 13.97 -20.59
CA THR A 112 -2.55 13.06 -20.64
C THR A 112 -2.28 11.68 -20.02
N TRP A 113 -1.04 11.37 -19.64
CA TRP A 113 -0.74 10.04 -19.11
C TRP A 113 -1.35 9.86 -17.73
N THR A 114 -1.94 8.70 -17.54
CA THR A 114 -2.53 8.31 -16.25
C THR A 114 -1.57 7.49 -15.41
N SER A 115 -0.70 6.70 -16.05
CA SER A 115 0.48 6.09 -15.41
C SER A 115 1.72 6.08 -16.31
N ASN A 116 2.90 6.08 -15.68
CA ASN A 116 4.21 5.87 -16.30
C ASN A 116 4.94 4.74 -15.57
N SER A 117 5.02 3.58 -16.21
CA SER A 117 5.67 2.39 -15.65
C SER A 117 7.00 2.13 -16.33
N VAL A 118 8.09 2.08 -15.57
CA VAL A 118 9.39 1.65 -16.07
C VAL A 118 9.77 0.33 -15.41
N LEU A 119 9.97 -0.70 -16.23
CA LEU A 119 10.47 -2.00 -15.78
C LEU A 119 11.96 -2.11 -16.13
N VAL A 120 12.81 -2.25 -15.12
CA VAL A 120 14.22 -2.62 -15.30
C VAL A 120 14.32 -4.13 -15.14
N VAL A 121 14.68 -4.82 -16.22
CA VAL A 121 14.68 -6.28 -16.29
C VAL A 121 16.11 -6.81 -16.39
N ASP A 122 16.52 -7.63 -15.43
CA ASP A 122 17.78 -8.37 -15.50
C ASP A 122 17.85 -9.25 -16.75
N THR A 123 18.90 -9.03 -17.50
CA THR A 123 19.28 -9.75 -18.72
C THR A 123 20.73 -10.22 -18.64
N SER A 124 21.31 -10.25 -17.43
CA SER A 124 22.66 -10.73 -17.19
C SER A 124 22.79 -12.23 -17.51
N GLY A 125 24.03 -12.73 -17.50
CA GLY A 125 24.32 -14.12 -17.85
C GLY A 125 23.67 -15.16 -16.92
N SER A 126 23.43 -14.83 -15.65
CA SER A 126 22.82 -15.69 -14.62
C SER A 126 21.34 -15.95 -14.88
N MET A 127 20.66 -15.04 -15.59
CA MET A 127 19.27 -15.22 -16.00
C MET A 127 19.03 -16.37 -17.00
N ARG A 128 20.09 -17.09 -17.40
CA ARG A 128 20.04 -18.37 -18.15
C ARG A 128 19.63 -19.56 -17.31
N GLU A 129 19.74 -19.46 -15.99
CA GLU A 129 19.45 -20.57 -15.10
C GLU A 129 18.01 -21.07 -15.29
N ALA A 130 17.86 -22.39 -15.25
CA ALA A 130 16.63 -23.10 -15.55
C ALA A 130 15.99 -23.65 -14.27
N ASP A 131 15.92 -22.81 -13.25
CA ASP A 131 15.51 -23.14 -11.89
C ASP A 131 14.16 -22.55 -11.47
N VAL A 132 13.56 -21.70 -12.31
CA VAL A 132 12.17 -21.24 -12.14
C VAL A 132 11.21 -22.26 -12.76
N TRP A 133 10.34 -22.83 -11.94
CA TRP A 133 9.36 -23.82 -12.39
C TRP A 133 8.33 -23.19 -13.35
N GLY A 134 8.03 -23.89 -14.45
CA GLY A 134 7.04 -23.48 -15.45
C GLY A 134 7.62 -22.84 -16.72
N THR A 135 8.90 -22.47 -16.73
CA THR A 135 9.55 -21.87 -17.91
C THR A 135 10.94 -22.46 -18.18
N ARG A 136 11.58 -22.02 -19.27
CA ARG A 136 12.87 -22.55 -19.72
C ARG A 136 14.06 -21.98 -18.95
N ASN A 137 13.98 -20.71 -18.57
CA ASN A 137 14.98 -19.99 -17.78
C ASN A 137 14.33 -18.83 -17.03
N ARG A 138 15.05 -18.24 -16.07
CA ARG A 138 14.59 -17.08 -15.29
C ARG A 138 14.05 -15.95 -16.17
N LEU A 139 14.78 -15.55 -17.22
CA LEU A 139 14.35 -14.48 -18.12
C LEU A 139 13.03 -14.80 -18.85
N ALA A 140 12.82 -16.06 -19.25
CA ALA A 140 11.60 -16.53 -19.87
C ALA A 140 10.40 -16.40 -18.90
N ALA A 141 10.60 -16.70 -17.61
CA ALA A 141 9.58 -16.47 -16.59
C ALA A 141 9.18 -14.99 -16.52
N VAL A 142 10.17 -14.09 -16.51
CA VAL A 142 9.93 -12.65 -16.45
C VAL A 142 9.10 -12.15 -17.64
N TRP A 143 9.46 -12.52 -18.87
CA TRP A 143 8.70 -12.08 -20.05
C TRP A 143 7.26 -12.61 -20.05
N VAL A 144 7.05 -13.84 -19.62
CA VAL A 144 5.71 -14.43 -19.48
C VAL A 144 4.90 -13.65 -18.45
N SER A 145 5.45 -13.37 -17.27
CA SER A 145 4.74 -12.66 -16.21
C SER A 145 4.44 -11.20 -16.57
N ILE A 146 5.35 -10.51 -17.29
CA ILE A 146 5.06 -9.16 -17.79
C ILE A 146 3.91 -9.20 -18.82
N ALA A 147 3.91 -10.17 -19.74
CA ALA A 147 2.89 -10.25 -20.78
C ALA A 147 1.50 -10.59 -20.20
N LEU A 148 1.42 -11.62 -19.35
CA LEU A 148 0.15 -12.14 -18.83
C LEU A 148 -0.32 -11.35 -17.61
N ASP A 149 0.50 -11.32 -16.56
CA ASP A 149 0.07 -10.90 -15.22
C ASP A 149 0.14 -9.38 -15.01
N PHE A 150 1.06 -8.70 -15.69
CA PHE A 150 1.19 -7.24 -15.63
C PHE A 150 0.32 -6.52 -16.67
N LEU A 151 0.30 -7.01 -17.92
CA LEU A 151 -0.37 -6.35 -19.04
C LEU A 151 -1.74 -6.95 -19.38
N ALA A 152 -1.81 -8.23 -19.75
CA ALA A 152 -3.05 -8.84 -20.27
C ALA A 152 -4.19 -8.77 -19.24
N THR A 153 -3.94 -9.13 -17.97
CA THR A 153 -4.95 -9.05 -16.91
C THR A 153 -5.55 -7.65 -16.77
N ARG A 154 -4.73 -6.59 -16.88
CA ARG A 154 -5.23 -5.20 -16.82
C ARG A 154 -6.07 -4.82 -18.04
N LEU A 155 -5.72 -5.32 -19.23
CA LEU A 155 -6.50 -5.09 -20.45
C LEU A 155 -7.86 -5.83 -20.39
N GLU A 156 -7.88 -7.05 -19.88
CA GLU A 156 -9.10 -7.87 -19.77
C GLU A 156 -10.07 -7.34 -18.71
N THR A 157 -9.55 -6.84 -17.59
CA THR A 157 -10.35 -6.24 -16.51
C THR A 157 -10.77 -4.80 -16.80
N GLY A 158 -10.20 -4.17 -17.83
CA GLY A 158 -10.44 -2.76 -18.16
C GLY A 158 -9.73 -1.78 -17.23
N GLU A 159 -8.83 -2.24 -16.37
CA GLU A 159 -8.01 -1.40 -15.48
C GLU A 159 -6.82 -0.74 -16.20
N GLY A 160 -6.42 -1.26 -17.36
CA GLY A 160 -5.41 -0.67 -18.23
C GLY A 160 -6.04 0.06 -19.40
N CYS A 161 -5.52 1.24 -19.72
CA CYS A 161 -6.01 2.08 -20.81
C CYS A 161 -4.87 2.62 -21.68
N VAL A 162 -5.20 3.13 -22.87
CA VAL A 162 -4.20 3.64 -23.83
C VAL A 162 -3.44 4.89 -23.37
N THR A 163 -3.80 5.46 -22.21
CA THR A 163 -3.06 6.57 -21.58
C THR A 163 -2.08 6.10 -20.49
N ASP A 164 -2.08 4.80 -20.19
CA ASP A 164 -1.03 4.14 -19.42
C ASP A 164 0.14 3.84 -20.34
N VAL A 165 1.35 4.25 -19.93
CA VAL A 165 2.56 4.00 -20.70
C VAL A 165 3.52 3.08 -19.96
N ILE A 166 4.21 2.24 -20.72
CA ILE A 166 5.27 1.38 -20.21
C ILE A 166 6.56 1.56 -21.00
N SER A 167 7.66 1.62 -20.28
CA SER A 167 9.00 1.46 -20.84
C SER A 167 9.70 0.26 -20.20
N ILE A 168 10.49 -0.47 -20.98
CA ILE A 168 11.28 -1.60 -20.48
C ILE A 168 12.76 -1.36 -20.77
N VAL A 169 13.56 -1.35 -19.72
CA VAL A 169 15.01 -1.16 -19.75
C VAL A 169 15.69 -2.47 -19.40
N THR A 170 16.70 -2.88 -20.16
CA THR A 170 17.52 -4.04 -19.83
C THR A 170 18.54 -3.70 -18.76
N LEU A 171 18.83 -4.66 -17.90
CA LEU A 171 19.95 -4.67 -16.96
C LEU A 171 20.91 -5.76 -17.45
N GLY A 172 21.99 -5.37 -18.11
CA GLY A 172 22.88 -6.29 -18.82
C GLY A 172 24.19 -5.60 -19.21
N GLU A 173 24.94 -6.20 -20.14
CA GLU A 173 26.19 -5.62 -20.67
C GLU A 173 26.04 -4.16 -21.12
N SER A 174 24.88 -3.85 -21.72
CA SER A 174 24.39 -2.51 -21.97
C SER A 174 22.99 -2.36 -21.36
N ALA A 175 22.72 -1.20 -20.77
CA ALA A 175 21.36 -0.80 -20.44
C ALA A 175 20.70 -0.32 -21.74
N ASP A 176 19.68 -0.99 -22.25
CA ASP A 176 18.99 -0.67 -23.50
C ASP A 176 17.49 -0.54 -23.27
N VAL A 177 16.83 0.33 -24.02
CA VAL A 177 15.38 0.53 -23.94
C VAL A 177 14.72 -0.34 -25.01
N ILE A 178 14.03 -1.41 -24.60
CA ILE A 178 13.33 -2.34 -25.51
C ILE A 178 12.02 -1.71 -25.98
N PHE A 179 11.30 -1.11 -25.04
CA PHE A 179 10.06 -0.37 -25.27
C PHE A 179 10.19 0.99 -24.63
N GLU A 180 9.86 2.03 -25.39
CA GLU A 180 9.91 3.42 -24.94
C GLU A 180 8.48 3.97 -25.00
N GLU A 181 7.89 4.19 -23.82
CA GLU A 181 6.60 4.89 -23.65
C GLU A 181 5.46 4.27 -24.46
N GLU A 182 5.42 2.95 -24.53
CA GLU A 182 4.43 2.22 -25.31
C GLU A 182 3.06 2.22 -24.58
N PRO A 183 1.94 2.52 -25.27
CA PRO A 183 0.61 2.47 -24.67
C PRO A 183 0.19 1.04 -24.36
N TYR A 184 -0.50 0.87 -23.23
CA TYR A 184 -1.17 -0.38 -22.89
C TYR A 184 -2.16 -0.78 -23.98
N SER A 185 -1.90 -1.91 -24.63
CA SER A 185 -2.70 -2.39 -25.73
C SER A 185 -2.39 -3.86 -26.05
N TRP A 186 -3.31 -4.52 -26.74
CA TRP A 186 -3.05 -5.83 -27.31
C TRP A 186 -1.95 -5.82 -28.40
N VAL A 187 -1.67 -4.65 -28.99
CA VAL A 187 -0.52 -4.49 -29.91
C VAL A 187 0.80 -4.63 -29.14
N LEU A 188 0.92 -3.96 -28.00
CA LEU A 188 2.06 -4.09 -27.11
C LEU A 188 2.18 -5.52 -26.55
N TYR A 189 1.07 -6.15 -26.16
CA TYR A 189 1.07 -7.56 -25.76
C TYR A 189 1.69 -8.45 -26.84
N ASN A 190 1.29 -8.28 -28.10
CA ASN A 190 1.88 -9.05 -29.21
C ASN A 190 3.37 -8.73 -29.42
N LYS A 191 3.84 -7.50 -29.14
CA LYS A 191 5.28 -7.18 -29.17
C LYS A 191 6.04 -7.94 -28.08
N LEU A 192 5.50 -8.02 -26.85
CA LEU A 192 6.08 -8.82 -25.76
C LEU A 192 6.13 -10.31 -26.10
N VAL A 193 5.05 -10.84 -26.69
CA VAL A 193 5.01 -12.23 -27.18
C VAL A 193 6.12 -12.50 -28.19
N ARG A 194 6.44 -11.55 -29.09
CA ARG A 194 7.57 -11.70 -30.03
C ARG A 194 8.92 -11.67 -29.33
N VAL A 195 9.14 -10.76 -28.38
CA VAL A 195 10.37 -10.73 -27.56
C VAL A 195 10.63 -12.10 -26.94
N TYR A 196 9.60 -12.71 -26.36
CA TYR A 196 9.66 -14.04 -25.76
C TYR A 196 9.86 -15.17 -26.79
N SER A 197 8.94 -15.29 -27.76
CA SER A 197 8.88 -16.40 -28.72
C SER A 197 10.05 -16.43 -29.70
N GLU A 198 10.51 -15.26 -30.15
CA GLU A 198 11.64 -15.12 -31.07
C GLU A 198 12.98 -15.00 -30.33
N THR A 199 12.96 -14.96 -28.98
CA THR A 199 14.14 -14.81 -28.12
C THR A 199 15.00 -13.59 -28.53
N LEU A 200 14.34 -12.45 -28.75
CA LEU A 200 14.98 -11.22 -29.22
C LEU A 200 15.97 -10.65 -28.18
N VAL A 201 15.70 -10.91 -26.90
CA VAL A 201 16.55 -10.52 -25.78
C VAL A 201 17.14 -11.79 -25.17
N LYS A 202 18.48 -11.84 -25.12
CA LYS A 202 19.22 -13.00 -24.61
C LYS A 202 19.93 -12.65 -23.31
N PRO A 203 19.90 -13.55 -22.32
CA PRO A 203 20.64 -13.37 -21.07
C PRO A 203 22.16 -13.48 -21.32
N ARG A 204 22.90 -12.38 -21.10
CA ARG A 204 24.35 -12.26 -21.34
C ARG A 204 24.97 -11.12 -20.53
N GLY A 205 26.29 -11.20 -20.34
CA GLY A 205 27.07 -10.15 -19.68
C GLY A 205 26.83 -10.06 -18.18
N HIS A 206 27.18 -8.90 -17.63
CA HIS A 206 27.03 -8.54 -16.22
C HIS A 206 25.81 -7.64 -16.02
N GLY A 207 25.39 -7.40 -14.77
CA GLY A 207 24.27 -6.51 -14.44
C GLY A 207 24.73 -5.30 -13.62
N PRO A 208 25.25 -4.22 -14.24
CA PRO A 208 25.52 -2.96 -13.55
C PRO A 208 24.19 -2.19 -13.37
N PHE A 209 23.85 -1.83 -12.15
CA PHE A 209 22.56 -1.23 -11.81
C PHE A 209 22.46 0.23 -12.26
N LEU A 210 23.54 1.01 -12.11
CA LEU A 210 23.51 2.45 -12.34
C LEU A 210 23.14 2.84 -13.77
N PRO A 211 23.72 2.25 -14.84
CA PRO A 211 23.35 2.61 -16.21
C PRO A 211 21.86 2.38 -16.51
N SER A 212 21.28 1.31 -15.97
CA SER A 212 19.85 1.02 -16.12
C SER A 212 18.98 1.96 -15.30
N LEU A 213 19.41 2.33 -14.09
CA LEU A 213 18.73 3.32 -13.24
C LEU A 213 18.75 4.72 -13.88
N GLU A 214 19.85 5.15 -14.48
CA GLU A 214 19.94 6.43 -15.19
C GLU A 214 19.00 6.49 -16.40
N LYS A 215 18.88 5.40 -17.16
CA LYS A 215 17.90 5.31 -18.25
C LYS A 215 16.48 5.31 -17.70
N ALA A 216 16.23 4.59 -16.62
CA ALA A 216 14.92 4.55 -15.99
C ALA A 216 14.50 5.93 -15.48
N GLU A 217 15.38 6.65 -14.78
CA GLU A 217 15.14 8.03 -14.34
C GLU A 217 14.76 8.93 -15.51
N LYS A 218 15.53 8.91 -16.61
CA LYS A 218 15.22 9.74 -17.80
C LYS A 218 13.82 9.45 -18.32
N LEU A 219 13.40 8.19 -18.35
CA LEU A 219 12.06 7.79 -18.80
C LEU A 219 10.95 8.21 -17.82
N LEU A 220 11.21 8.11 -16.51
CA LEU A 220 10.26 8.55 -15.47
C LEU A 220 10.04 10.07 -15.53
N LEU A 221 11.11 10.84 -15.78
CA LEU A 221 11.11 12.30 -15.83
C LEU A 221 10.52 12.90 -17.11
N ARG A 222 10.25 12.09 -18.15
CA ARG A 222 9.65 12.58 -19.40
C ARG A 222 8.24 13.10 -19.25
N ASN A 223 7.55 12.68 -18.18
CA ASN A 223 6.28 13.29 -17.81
C ASN A 223 6.46 14.25 -16.62
N PRO A 224 6.55 15.57 -16.86
CA PRO A 224 6.66 16.54 -15.79
C PRO A 224 5.35 16.74 -15.01
N ASN A 225 4.23 16.14 -15.45
CA ASN A 225 2.94 16.33 -14.79
C ASN A 225 2.97 15.68 -13.40
N ALA A 226 2.60 16.48 -12.40
CA ALA A 226 2.48 16.03 -11.03
C ALA A 226 1.30 15.05 -10.78
N SER A 227 0.49 14.78 -11.80
CA SER A 227 -0.82 14.11 -11.67
C SER A 227 -0.84 12.65 -12.13
N CYS A 228 0.30 12.09 -12.55
CA CYS A 228 0.41 10.73 -13.09
C CYS A 228 0.93 9.74 -12.03
N ALA A 229 0.43 8.50 -12.02
CA ALA A 229 1.00 7.43 -11.18
C ALA A 229 2.33 6.96 -11.77
N VAL A 230 3.38 6.88 -10.96
CA VAL A 230 4.74 6.56 -11.43
C VAL A 230 5.15 5.22 -10.83
N SER A 231 5.71 4.31 -11.64
CA SER A 231 6.18 3.01 -11.16
C SER A 231 7.57 2.71 -11.68
N LEU A 232 8.46 2.29 -10.77
CA LEU A 232 9.75 1.72 -11.10
C LEU A 232 9.81 0.32 -10.51
N THR A 233 9.81 -0.69 -11.37
CA THR A 233 10.02 -2.08 -10.97
C THR A 233 11.42 -2.48 -11.36
N PHE A 234 12.24 -2.83 -10.37
CA PHE A 234 13.62 -3.24 -10.56
C PHE A 234 13.76 -4.72 -10.27
N LEU A 235 14.01 -5.51 -11.32
CA LEU A 235 14.13 -6.97 -11.22
C LEU A 235 15.60 -7.36 -11.37
N SER A 236 16.13 -8.12 -10.41
CA SER A 236 17.48 -8.69 -10.48
C SER A 236 17.58 -10.08 -9.86
N ASP A 237 18.51 -10.88 -10.37
CA ASP A 237 18.81 -12.22 -9.85
C ASP A 237 20.11 -12.29 -9.03
N GLY A 238 20.72 -11.13 -8.73
CA GLY A 238 21.92 -11.06 -7.89
C GLY A 238 22.38 -9.65 -7.53
N ARG A 239 23.70 -9.53 -7.28
CA ARG A 239 24.36 -8.31 -6.80
C ARG A 239 24.72 -7.36 -7.95
N PRO A 240 24.76 -6.03 -7.71
CA PRO A 240 25.26 -5.08 -8.68
C PRO A 240 26.73 -5.37 -9.04
N SER A 241 27.05 -5.27 -10.31
CA SER A 241 28.43 -5.41 -10.82
C SER A 241 29.17 -4.07 -10.97
N ASP A 242 28.55 -2.96 -10.57
CA ASP A 242 29.02 -1.58 -10.78
C ASP A 242 30.44 -1.32 -10.26
N ALA A 243 30.80 -1.86 -9.10
CA ALA A 243 32.13 -1.72 -8.50
C ALA A 243 33.25 -2.37 -9.34
N VAL A 244 32.92 -3.40 -10.13
CA VAL A 244 33.88 -4.15 -10.94
C VAL A 244 34.14 -3.48 -12.29
N PHE A 245 33.15 -2.74 -12.81
CA PHE A 245 33.19 -2.16 -14.16
C PHE A 245 33.48 -0.65 -14.19
N GLY A 246 33.84 -0.04 -13.06
CA GLY A 246 34.24 1.37 -13.01
C GLY A 246 33.12 2.35 -13.38
N ALA A 247 31.85 1.92 -13.29
CA ALA A 247 30.68 2.77 -13.52
C ALA A 247 30.55 3.88 -12.46
N VAL A 248 31.14 3.64 -11.28
CA VAL A 248 31.36 4.62 -10.22
C VAL A 248 32.83 5.00 -10.31
N GLY A 249 33.15 6.30 -10.36
CA GLY A 249 34.50 6.81 -10.66
C GLY A 249 35.64 6.02 -9.98
N VAL A 250 36.76 5.87 -10.71
CA VAL A 250 37.93 5.06 -10.34
C VAL A 250 38.29 5.23 -8.85
N GLY A 251 38.11 4.18 -8.04
CA GLY A 251 38.57 4.13 -6.65
C GLY A 251 37.51 3.93 -5.56
N LEU A 252 36.21 3.94 -5.89
CA LEU A 252 35.17 3.63 -4.90
C LEU A 252 35.03 2.11 -4.71
N GLY A 253 35.17 1.66 -3.46
CA GLY A 253 34.94 0.25 -3.08
C GLY A 253 33.47 -0.14 -3.16
N LYS A 254 33.15 -1.40 -2.81
CA LYS A 254 31.79 -1.95 -2.82
C LYS A 254 30.78 -1.04 -2.12
N ASP A 255 31.12 -0.53 -0.94
CA ASP A 255 30.22 0.31 -0.15
C ASP A 255 29.93 1.67 -0.82
N GLY A 256 30.93 2.29 -1.46
CA GLY A 256 30.72 3.53 -2.21
C GLY A 256 29.81 3.33 -3.43
N SER A 257 29.86 2.17 -4.09
CA SER A 257 28.93 1.87 -5.20
C SER A 257 27.49 1.70 -4.72
N TYR A 258 27.30 1.11 -3.53
CA TYR A 258 25.98 0.92 -2.94
C TYR A 258 25.37 2.27 -2.55
N GLU A 259 26.16 3.15 -1.92
CA GLU A 259 25.73 4.50 -1.55
C GLU A 259 25.27 5.32 -2.77
N VAL A 260 25.96 5.23 -3.90
CA VAL A 260 25.56 5.93 -5.14
C VAL A 260 24.23 5.38 -5.68
N ILE A 261 24.02 4.06 -5.64
CA ILE A 261 22.76 3.42 -6.04
C ILE A 261 21.61 3.84 -5.09
N GLU A 262 21.85 3.82 -3.78
CA GLU A 262 20.89 4.25 -2.75
C GLU A 262 20.48 5.70 -2.96
N ASN A 263 21.46 6.60 -3.10
CA ASN A 263 21.20 8.03 -3.35
C ASN A 263 20.41 8.24 -4.64
N LYS A 264 20.70 7.46 -5.70
CA LYS A 264 19.97 7.57 -6.97
C LYS A 264 18.50 7.21 -6.83
N VAL A 265 18.18 6.15 -6.09
CA VAL A 265 16.79 5.75 -5.82
C VAL A 265 16.12 6.73 -4.84
N GLY A 266 16.86 7.19 -3.84
CA GLY A 266 16.43 8.23 -2.91
C GLY A 266 16.05 9.52 -3.62
N ASP A 267 16.85 9.99 -4.59
CA ASP A 267 16.59 11.20 -5.36
C ASP A 267 15.31 11.08 -6.22
N LEU A 268 15.07 9.90 -6.82
CA LEU A 268 13.81 9.62 -7.51
C LEU A 268 12.62 9.68 -6.55
N ALA A 269 12.72 9.02 -5.40
CA ALA A 269 11.66 9.00 -4.39
C ALA A 269 11.45 10.39 -3.78
N LYS A 270 12.50 11.18 -3.58
CA LYS A 270 12.46 12.57 -3.13
C LYS A 270 11.64 13.47 -4.06
N GLN A 271 11.69 13.20 -5.37
CA GLN A 271 10.95 13.96 -6.37
C GLN A 271 9.49 13.53 -6.49
N PHE A 272 9.22 12.23 -6.51
CA PHE A 272 7.88 11.70 -6.75
C PHE A 272 7.07 11.45 -5.48
N GLY A 273 7.73 11.21 -4.35
CA GLY A 273 7.14 10.86 -3.06
C GLY A 273 6.14 9.70 -3.20
N ARG A 274 4.96 9.88 -2.60
CA ARG A 274 3.88 8.88 -2.61
C ARG A 274 3.39 8.47 -4.00
N ARG A 275 3.68 9.24 -5.05
CA ARG A 275 3.29 8.87 -6.42
C ARG A 275 4.15 7.77 -7.02
N LEU A 276 5.33 7.53 -6.46
CA LEU A 276 6.23 6.48 -6.91
C LEU A 276 5.85 5.17 -6.23
N THR A 277 5.53 4.16 -7.03
CA THR A 277 5.60 2.76 -6.63
C THR A 277 6.98 2.22 -6.99
N PHE A 278 7.77 1.86 -5.99
CA PHE A 278 9.08 1.25 -6.19
C PHE A 278 9.04 -0.22 -5.77
N LYS A 279 9.26 -1.14 -6.72
CA LYS A 279 9.19 -2.58 -6.45
C LYS A 279 10.52 -3.21 -6.80
N ALA A 280 11.21 -3.76 -5.80
CA ALA A 280 12.41 -4.55 -6.05
C ALA A 280 12.04 -6.04 -6.07
N ILE A 281 12.24 -6.71 -7.20
CA ILE A 281 11.93 -8.13 -7.39
C ILE A 281 13.24 -8.91 -7.47
N ALA A 282 13.43 -9.82 -6.52
CA ALA A 282 14.57 -10.70 -6.45
C ALA A 282 14.24 -12.09 -7.03
N ILE A 283 15.15 -12.67 -7.81
CA ILE A 283 15.04 -14.06 -8.30
C ILE A 283 16.31 -14.81 -7.90
N GLY A 284 16.32 -15.50 -6.76
CA GLY A 284 17.52 -16.21 -6.31
C GLY A 284 17.42 -16.66 -4.87
N ASP A 285 18.58 -17.00 -4.30
CA ASP A 285 18.73 -17.28 -2.89
C ASP A 285 18.85 -15.97 -2.07
N TYR A 286 18.33 -15.98 -0.84
CA TYR A 286 18.06 -14.77 -0.04
C TYR A 286 19.30 -13.88 0.23
N ASP A 287 20.50 -14.45 0.29
CA ASP A 287 21.72 -13.80 0.82
C ASP A 287 22.38 -12.80 -0.15
N ASP A 288 21.85 -12.63 -1.37
CA ASP A 288 22.45 -11.79 -2.40
C ASP A 288 21.75 -10.45 -2.65
N PHE A 289 20.66 -10.16 -1.94
CA PHE A 289 19.75 -9.07 -2.27
C PHE A 289 19.81 -7.84 -1.36
N ASP A 290 20.91 -7.65 -0.61
CA ASP A 290 21.07 -6.51 0.29
C ASP A 290 20.91 -5.17 -0.43
N MET A 291 21.45 -5.03 -1.64
CA MET A 291 21.30 -3.80 -2.42
C MET A 291 19.83 -3.53 -2.77
N LEU A 292 19.07 -4.54 -3.17
CA LEU A 292 17.65 -4.37 -3.49
C LEU A 292 16.84 -3.93 -2.26
N LYS A 293 17.15 -4.46 -1.08
CA LYS A 293 16.54 -4.02 0.19
C LYS A 293 16.88 -2.57 0.50
N ARG A 294 18.15 -2.18 0.39
CA ARG A 294 18.57 -0.78 0.60
C ARG A 294 17.94 0.20 -0.38
N MET A 295 17.74 -0.20 -1.64
CA MET A 295 16.99 0.61 -2.62
C MET A 295 15.53 0.81 -2.17
N VAL A 296 14.89 -0.23 -1.63
CA VAL A 296 13.53 -0.15 -1.08
C VAL A 296 13.49 0.78 0.13
N ASP A 297 14.43 0.64 1.07
CA ASP A 297 14.53 1.49 2.26
C ASP A 297 14.75 2.96 1.88
N ALA A 298 15.66 3.23 0.93
CA ALA A 298 15.91 4.57 0.41
C ALA A 298 14.67 5.18 -0.26
N ALA A 299 13.85 4.39 -0.94
CA ALA A 299 12.61 4.86 -1.54
C ALA A 299 11.52 5.15 -0.48
N ASP A 300 11.34 4.25 0.50
CA ASP A 300 10.34 4.44 1.57
C ASP A 300 10.68 5.64 2.48
N ASP A 301 11.96 5.92 2.70
CA ASP A 301 12.41 7.05 3.52
C ASP A 301 11.92 8.41 2.97
N TYR A 302 11.64 8.52 1.67
CA TYR A 302 11.02 9.70 1.04
C TYR A 302 9.50 9.53 0.76
N GLY A 303 8.91 8.44 1.26
CA GLY A 303 7.47 8.19 1.24
C GLY A 303 6.91 7.56 -0.03
N ALA A 304 7.76 6.95 -0.86
CA ALA A 304 7.31 6.11 -1.97
C ALA A 304 6.59 4.85 -1.47
N HIS A 305 5.74 4.26 -2.32
CA HIS A 305 5.21 2.92 -2.09
C HIS A 305 6.28 1.89 -2.46
N ALA A 306 7.19 1.63 -1.51
CA ALA A 306 8.35 0.76 -1.71
C ALA A 306 8.12 -0.65 -1.14
N ASP A 307 8.53 -1.70 -1.87
CA ASP A 307 8.37 -3.08 -1.42
C ASP A 307 9.44 -4.01 -2.03
N PHE A 308 9.95 -4.94 -1.21
CA PHE A 308 10.90 -5.97 -1.61
C PHE A 308 10.19 -7.32 -1.75
N CYS A 309 10.25 -7.90 -2.94
CA CYS A 309 9.58 -9.15 -3.26
C CYS A 309 10.61 -10.24 -3.59
N LEU A 310 10.60 -11.33 -2.80
CA LEU A 310 11.32 -12.56 -3.11
C LEU A 310 10.29 -13.69 -3.36
N PRO A 311 9.74 -13.80 -4.58
CA PRO A 311 8.83 -14.88 -4.91
C PRO A 311 9.51 -16.25 -4.80
N SER A 312 8.69 -17.28 -4.53
CA SER A 312 9.16 -18.66 -4.71
C SER A 312 9.61 -18.90 -6.15
N MET A 313 10.47 -19.89 -6.38
CA MET A 313 11.02 -20.25 -7.71
C MET A 313 9.99 -20.91 -8.64
N THR A 314 8.84 -20.25 -8.82
CA THR A 314 7.73 -20.69 -9.67
C THR A 314 7.23 -19.52 -10.50
N SER A 315 6.80 -19.78 -11.73
CA SER A 315 6.24 -18.75 -12.60
C SER A 315 4.96 -18.13 -12.02
N SER A 316 4.17 -18.92 -11.28
CA SER A 316 2.95 -18.43 -10.60
C SER A 316 3.26 -17.38 -9.54
N ALA A 317 4.25 -17.64 -8.67
CA ALA A 317 4.62 -16.69 -7.63
C ALA A 317 5.21 -15.40 -8.21
N LEU A 318 6.00 -15.50 -9.29
CA LEU A 318 6.46 -14.31 -10.02
C LEU A 318 5.29 -13.53 -10.63
N GLY A 319 4.30 -14.23 -11.21
CA GLY A 319 3.07 -13.63 -11.73
C GLY A 319 2.29 -12.86 -10.65
N GLU A 320 2.10 -13.45 -9.47
CA GLU A 320 1.45 -12.80 -8.33
C GLU A 320 2.13 -11.49 -7.92
N VAL A 321 3.48 -11.45 -7.97
CA VAL A 321 4.24 -10.22 -7.71
C VAL A 321 3.90 -9.15 -8.77
N PHE A 322 3.91 -9.50 -10.06
CA PHE A 322 3.57 -8.56 -11.14
C PHE A 322 2.11 -8.09 -11.07
N THR A 323 1.16 -8.97 -10.73
CA THR A 323 -0.21 -8.56 -10.43
C THR A 323 -0.24 -7.57 -9.26
N SER A 324 0.54 -7.80 -8.20
CA SER A 324 0.63 -6.83 -7.10
C SER A 324 1.26 -5.50 -7.50
N VAL A 325 2.21 -5.47 -8.44
CA VAL A 325 2.74 -4.21 -9.01
C VAL A 325 1.60 -3.47 -9.73
N ALA A 326 0.91 -4.15 -10.65
CA ALA A 326 -0.23 -3.63 -11.38
C ALA A 326 -1.31 -3.03 -10.46
N THR A 327 -1.73 -3.75 -9.42
CA THR A 327 -2.72 -3.26 -8.44
C THR A 327 -2.24 -2.01 -7.71
N SER A 328 -0.95 -1.91 -7.39
CA SER A 328 -0.38 -0.75 -6.69
C SER A 328 -0.42 0.51 -7.57
N ILE A 329 -0.18 0.34 -8.87
CA ILE A 329 -0.33 1.40 -9.88
C ILE A 329 -1.79 1.84 -9.94
N THR A 330 -2.73 0.91 -10.13
CA THR A 330 -4.17 1.22 -10.18
C THR A 330 -4.63 1.98 -8.92
N SER A 331 -4.17 1.57 -7.74
CA SER A 331 -4.47 2.27 -6.48
C SER A 331 -3.96 3.72 -6.49
N THR A 332 -2.74 3.94 -6.96
CA THR A 332 -2.15 5.28 -7.06
C THR A 332 -2.92 6.14 -8.07
N GLN A 333 -3.35 5.57 -9.20
CA GLN A 333 -4.16 6.27 -10.21
C GLN A 333 -5.53 6.68 -9.66
N LEU A 334 -6.17 5.81 -8.88
CA LEU A 334 -7.43 6.10 -8.21
C LEU A 334 -7.28 7.23 -7.18
N GLU A 335 -6.18 7.26 -6.43
CA GLU A 335 -5.87 8.36 -5.49
C GLU A 335 -5.71 9.71 -6.21
N LEU A 336 -5.11 9.68 -7.41
CA LEU A 336 -4.89 10.85 -8.26
C LEU A 336 -6.09 11.23 -9.12
N THR A 337 -7.20 10.49 -9.04
CA THR A 337 -8.40 10.77 -9.84
C THR A 337 -9.54 11.19 -8.93
N ASP A 338 -10.20 12.29 -9.26
CA ASP A 338 -11.35 12.75 -8.52
C ASP A 338 -12.54 11.79 -8.70
N ALA A 339 -13.00 11.19 -7.59
CA ALA A 339 -14.03 10.15 -7.63
C ALA A 339 -15.34 10.62 -8.30
N GLN A 340 -15.68 11.90 -8.18
CA GLN A 340 -16.93 12.49 -8.66
C GLN A 340 -16.82 12.98 -10.11
N SER A 341 -15.84 13.82 -10.41
CA SER A 341 -15.65 14.40 -11.76
C SER A 341 -14.92 13.48 -12.72
N LYS A 342 -14.30 12.41 -12.22
CA LYS A 342 -13.40 11.50 -12.96
C LYS A 342 -12.22 12.21 -13.63
N LYS A 343 -11.93 13.45 -13.22
CA LYS A 343 -10.78 14.22 -13.71
C LYS A 343 -9.56 13.90 -12.87
N GLN A 344 -8.40 13.87 -13.53
CA GLN A 344 -7.12 13.75 -12.86
C GLN A 344 -6.86 14.99 -11.99
N ARG A 345 -6.39 14.77 -10.77
CA ARG A 345 -6.11 15.81 -9.78
C ARG A 345 -4.67 16.27 -9.92
N GLN A 346 -4.46 17.58 -9.85
CA GLN A 346 -3.13 18.14 -9.82
C GLN A 346 -2.54 18.09 -8.41
N VAL A 347 -1.40 17.40 -8.28
CA VAL A 347 -0.58 17.37 -7.07
C VAL A 347 0.45 18.49 -7.15
N ARG A 348 0.84 19.09 -6.02
CA ARG A 348 1.94 20.05 -6.00
C ARG A 348 3.27 19.32 -6.18
N ASN A 349 4.13 19.82 -7.07
CA ASN A 349 5.46 19.29 -7.30
C ASN A 349 6.45 19.89 -6.29
N ILE A 350 6.69 19.21 -5.16
CA ILE A 350 7.54 19.68 -4.06
C ILE A 350 8.55 18.59 -3.73
N LEU A 351 9.82 18.93 -3.49
CA LEU A 351 10.81 17.95 -3.05
C LEU A 351 10.56 17.53 -1.60
N ARG A 352 10.70 16.24 -1.30
CA ARG A 352 10.51 15.69 0.05
C ARG A 352 11.81 15.80 0.84
N GLU A 353 11.70 15.87 2.17
CA GLU A 353 12.81 15.55 3.05
C GLU A 353 12.72 14.09 3.51
N SER A 354 13.86 13.51 3.85
CA SER A 354 13.95 12.16 4.41
C SER A 354 13.19 12.08 5.73
N ARG A 355 12.42 11.00 5.93
CA ARG A 355 11.76 10.68 7.21
C ARG A 355 12.78 10.47 8.32
N SER A 356 13.88 9.77 8.01
CA SER A 356 15.00 9.54 8.93
C SER A 356 15.62 10.86 9.37
N LYS A 357 15.84 11.81 8.44
CA LYS A 357 16.31 13.17 8.78
C LYS A 357 15.29 13.91 9.65
N ALA A 358 14.01 13.84 9.31
CA ALA A 358 12.96 14.51 10.08
C ALA A 358 12.72 13.89 11.47
N GLY A 359 13.13 12.64 11.66
CA GLY A 359 13.14 11.93 12.94
C GLY A 359 14.22 12.41 13.91
N GLN A 360 15.27 13.09 13.43
CA GLN A 360 16.36 13.57 14.28
C GLN A 360 15.95 14.78 15.13
N ASP A 361 16.40 14.79 16.38
CA ASP A 361 16.26 15.93 17.27
C ASP A 361 17.22 17.05 16.85
N ILE A 362 16.68 18.26 16.74
CA ILE A 362 17.44 19.47 16.46
C ILE A 362 17.15 20.52 17.51
N LEU A 363 18.16 21.31 17.87
CA LEU A 363 18.03 22.40 18.86
C LEU A 363 17.92 23.78 18.22
N SER A 364 18.30 23.89 16.95
CA SER A 364 18.28 25.14 16.19
C SER A 364 17.90 24.91 14.74
N VAL A 365 17.30 25.91 14.12
CA VAL A 365 16.96 25.91 12.68
C VAL A 365 17.92 26.79 11.87
N SER A 366 17.92 26.58 10.55
CA SER A 366 18.63 27.43 9.57
C SER A 366 17.67 27.94 8.48
N ASP A 367 17.98 29.11 7.93
CA ASP A 367 17.22 29.72 6.84
C ASP A 367 17.29 28.90 5.54
N ASP A 368 18.27 28.00 5.41
CA ASP A 368 18.40 27.12 4.25
C ASP A 368 17.30 26.05 4.23
N GLU A 369 16.94 25.52 5.41
CA GLU A 369 15.97 24.43 5.56
C GLU A 369 14.55 24.91 5.91
N PHE A 370 14.42 26.10 6.50
CA PHE A 370 13.15 26.61 7.02
C PHE A 370 12.83 28.00 6.48
N TRP A 371 11.54 28.25 6.28
CA TRP A 371 10.99 29.60 6.24
C TRP A 371 10.76 30.08 7.68
N ILE A 372 11.26 31.27 8.01
CA ILE A 372 11.13 31.84 9.35
C ILE A 372 10.20 33.04 9.30
N TYR A 373 9.12 33.00 10.08
CA TYR A 373 8.11 34.05 10.17
C TYR A 373 8.12 34.68 11.55
N SER A 374 8.11 36.00 11.59
CA SER A 374 7.99 36.77 12.83
C SER A 374 6.55 36.77 13.36
N LEU A 375 6.38 37.18 14.62
CA LEU A 375 5.06 37.36 15.23
C LEU A 375 4.13 38.30 14.45
N SER A 376 4.65 39.34 13.79
CA SER A 376 3.81 40.24 12.99
C SER A 376 3.28 39.59 11.72
N ARG A 377 3.97 38.55 11.23
CA ARG A 377 3.61 37.77 10.04
C ARG A 377 2.93 36.43 10.36
N THR A 378 2.65 36.17 11.63
CA THR A 378 2.11 34.90 12.10
C THR A 378 0.83 35.13 12.88
N THR A 379 -0.25 34.46 12.48
CA THR A 379 -1.50 34.43 13.26
C THR A 379 -1.88 33.00 13.59
N ARG A 380 -1.82 32.64 14.87
CA ARG A 380 -2.38 31.37 15.37
C ARG A 380 -3.85 31.55 15.71
N LYS A 381 -4.67 30.60 15.28
CA LYS A 381 -6.10 30.52 15.57
C LYS A 381 -6.44 29.19 16.23
N ILE A 382 -7.21 29.24 17.31
CA ILE A 382 -7.74 28.07 18.01
C ILE A 382 -9.24 27.93 17.76
N TYR A 383 -9.72 26.69 17.68
CA TYR A 383 -11.13 26.40 17.52
C TYR A 383 -11.85 26.51 18.86
N LYS A 384 -12.93 27.29 18.91
CA LYS A 384 -13.85 27.33 20.06
C LYS A 384 -15.26 26.99 19.62
N GLU A 385 -15.92 26.17 20.42
CA GLU A 385 -17.29 25.72 20.24
C GLU A 385 -18.10 26.01 21.50
N TRP A 386 -19.35 26.45 21.34
CA TRP A 386 -20.29 26.67 22.44
C TRP A 386 -21.72 26.34 22.00
N MET A 387 -22.62 26.18 22.97
CA MET A 387 -24.04 25.99 22.72
C MET A 387 -24.76 27.33 22.88
N GLU A 388 -25.61 27.68 21.92
CA GLU A 388 -26.41 28.89 21.96
C GLU A 388 -27.83 28.56 21.46
N PRO A 389 -28.90 29.02 22.13
CA PRO A 389 -30.26 28.81 21.65
C PRO A 389 -30.46 29.52 20.30
N ASP A 390 -31.09 28.83 19.36
CA ASP A 390 -31.55 29.43 18.10
C ASP A 390 -32.85 30.23 18.28
N SER A 391 -33.36 30.80 17.19
CA SER A 391 -34.61 31.58 17.18
C SER A 391 -35.83 30.81 17.68
N ASP A 392 -35.77 29.47 17.67
CA ASP A 392 -36.85 28.59 18.10
C ASP A 392 -36.60 28.04 19.53
N GLY A 393 -35.61 28.59 20.25
CA GLY A 393 -35.23 28.16 21.60
C GLY A 393 -34.49 26.82 21.64
N ARG A 394 -34.08 26.26 20.49
CA ARG A 394 -33.33 25.01 20.41
C ARG A 394 -31.84 25.28 20.53
N ASN A 395 -31.16 24.58 21.43
CA ASN A 395 -29.71 24.71 21.56
C ASN A 395 -29.01 24.27 20.26
N LYS A 396 -28.34 25.23 19.62
CA LYS A 396 -27.56 25.04 18.41
C LYS A 396 -26.08 25.22 18.74
N THR A 397 -25.29 24.29 18.25
CA THR A 397 -23.83 24.37 18.38
C THR A 397 -23.31 25.46 17.45
N ARG A 398 -22.54 26.38 18.02
CA ARG A 398 -21.83 27.46 17.32
C ARG A 398 -20.34 27.26 17.48
N HIS A 399 -19.59 27.74 16.50
CA HIS A 399 -18.14 27.69 16.55
C HIS A 399 -17.53 28.93 15.92
N LYS A 400 -16.32 29.27 16.37
CA LYS A 400 -15.48 30.30 15.74
C LYS A 400 -14.01 29.95 15.92
N TYR A 401 -13.19 30.59 15.10
CA TYR A 401 -11.75 30.58 15.25
C TYR A 401 -11.32 31.86 15.97
N GLU A 402 -10.71 31.73 17.14
CA GLU A 402 -10.19 32.87 17.90
C GLU A 402 -8.68 32.98 17.73
N LYS A 403 -8.17 34.20 17.60
CA LYS A 403 -6.74 34.45 17.64
C LYS A 403 -6.18 34.06 19.03
N ALA A 404 -5.05 33.39 19.03
CA ALA A 404 -4.33 32.99 20.23
C ALA A 404 -2.85 33.37 20.12
N GLU A 405 -2.17 33.47 21.27
CA GLU A 405 -0.72 33.57 21.32
C GLU A 405 -0.06 32.27 20.83
N LEU A 406 1.23 32.32 20.49
CA LEU A 406 2.04 31.14 20.20
C LEU A 406 2.01 30.18 21.41
N GLN A 407 2.31 28.89 21.18
CA GLN A 407 2.17 27.87 22.22
C GLN A 407 3.14 28.05 23.37
N HIS A 408 4.37 28.47 23.08
CA HIS A 408 5.41 28.74 24.06
C HIS A 408 5.48 30.24 24.39
N PRO A 409 5.52 30.64 25.68
CA PRO A 409 5.50 32.06 26.08
C PRO A 409 6.69 32.86 25.57
N ASP A 410 7.85 32.22 25.42
CA ASP A 410 9.08 32.85 24.91
C ASP A 410 9.19 32.85 23.38
N ALA A 411 8.22 32.27 22.67
CA ALA A 411 8.25 32.25 21.21
C ALA A 411 8.09 33.65 20.62
N ARG A 412 8.95 34.00 19.66
CA ARG A 412 8.93 35.27 18.92
C ARG A 412 8.88 35.08 17.40
N TYR A 413 9.15 33.86 16.95
CA TYR A 413 9.10 33.47 15.54
C TYR A 413 8.57 32.04 15.42
N VAL A 414 8.19 31.65 14.21
CA VAL A 414 7.91 30.26 13.86
C VAL A 414 8.78 29.85 12.67
N ALA A 415 9.24 28.60 12.69
CA ALA A 415 9.95 27.97 11.58
C ALA A 415 9.06 26.93 10.90
N PHE A 416 8.91 27.04 9.59
CA PHE A 416 8.16 26.12 8.75
C PHE A 416 9.10 25.48 7.72
N ALA A 417 9.25 24.16 7.75
CA ALA A 417 10.19 23.47 6.86
C ALA A 417 9.85 23.70 5.39
N LYS A 418 10.88 23.86 4.55
CA LYS A 418 10.71 24.05 3.10
C LYS A 418 10.24 22.78 2.37
N CYS A 419 10.58 21.61 2.91
CA CYS A 419 10.27 20.31 2.32
C CYS A 419 9.44 19.48 3.31
N PRO A 420 8.40 18.76 2.85
CA PRO A 420 7.63 17.87 3.72
C PRO A 420 8.36 16.54 3.93
N PHE A 421 8.25 15.99 5.14
CA PHE A 421 8.78 14.66 5.48
C PHE A 421 7.71 13.57 5.40
N GLY A 422 6.44 13.96 5.45
CA GLY A 422 5.30 13.04 5.41
C GLY A 422 4.33 13.43 4.31
N GLU A 423 3.69 12.42 3.72
CA GLU A 423 2.72 12.59 2.65
C GLU A 423 1.56 11.60 2.85
N GLY A 424 0.36 12.14 3.07
CA GLY A 424 -0.89 11.40 3.02
C GLY A 424 -1.61 11.57 1.69
N ALA A 425 -2.80 10.99 1.56
CA ALA A 425 -3.59 11.09 0.33
C ALA A 425 -3.91 12.56 -0.04
N GLU A 426 -4.24 13.39 0.94
CA GLU A 426 -4.70 14.78 0.72
C GLU A 426 -3.72 15.86 1.18
N ARG A 427 -2.75 15.53 2.03
CA ARG A 427 -1.93 16.52 2.75
C ARG A 427 -0.47 16.12 2.85
N PHE A 428 0.39 17.13 2.80
CA PHE A 428 1.78 17.04 3.21
C PHE A 428 1.91 17.33 4.70
N ALA A 429 2.95 16.78 5.32
CA ALA A 429 3.36 17.03 6.70
C ALA A 429 4.79 17.58 6.73
N TYR A 430 4.96 18.70 7.42
CA TYR A 430 6.20 19.47 7.52
C TYR A 430 6.63 19.59 8.97
N ARG A 431 7.93 19.64 9.21
CA ARG A 431 8.45 20.04 10.53
C ARG A 431 8.05 21.49 10.80
N PHE A 432 7.62 21.75 12.04
CA PHE A 432 7.19 23.07 12.48
C PHE A 432 7.69 23.33 13.90
N PHE A 433 8.26 24.52 14.12
CA PHE A 433 8.84 24.91 15.40
C PHE A 433 8.46 26.33 15.78
N GLU A 434 8.44 26.61 17.08
CA GLU A 434 8.47 27.96 17.62
C GLU A 434 9.91 28.30 18.02
N LEU A 435 10.33 29.55 17.81
CA LEU A 435 11.71 29.98 18.04
C LEU A 435 11.79 31.14 19.03
N ALA A 436 12.89 31.20 19.75
CA ALA A 436 13.26 32.29 20.64
C ALA A 436 13.54 33.60 19.86
N ALA A 437 13.86 34.67 20.60
CA ALA A 437 14.15 36.00 20.05
C ALA A 437 15.38 36.06 19.13
N ASP A 438 16.26 35.06 19.14
CA ASP A 438 17.45 34.97 18.29
C ASP A 438 17.17 34.42 16.87
N CYS A 439 15.90 34.12 16.57
CA CYS A 439 15.42 33.57 15.31
C CYS A 439 15.99 32.18 14.96
N LYS A 440 16.64 31.47 15.89
CA LYS A 440 17.33 30.20 15.61
C LYS A 440 17.02 29.12 16.61
N THR A 441 17.06 29.47 17.90
CA THR A 441 16.90 28.50 18.99
C THR A 441 15.44 28.05 19.07
N ILE A 442 15.22 26.74 19.02
CA ILE A 442 13.89 26.14 19.13
C ILE A 442 13.42 26.25 20.58
N VAL A 443 12.17 26.68 20.78
CA VAL A 443 11.49 26.70 22.07
C VAL A 443 10.17 25.95 22.00
N GLY A 444 9.77 25.34 23.12
CA GLY A 444 8.58 24.49 23.16
C GLY A 444 8.78 23.13 22.51
N LYS A 445 7.67 22.47 22.20
CA LYS A 445 7.66 21.10 21.66
C LYS A 445 7.76 21.12 20.13
N PRO A 446 8.37 20.10 19.51
CA PRO A 446 8.30 19.92 18.06
C PRO A 446 6.85 19.71 17.62
N MET A 447 6.48 20.34 16.51
CA MET A 447 5.14 20.26 15.93
C MET A 447 5.20 19.79 14.48
N VAL A 448 4.03 19.42 13.96
CA VAL A 448 3.83 19.06 12.55
C VAL A 448 2.81 20.01 11.95
N ALA A 449 3.22 20.74 10.91
CA ALA A 449 2.33 21.53 10.08
C ALA A 449 1.84 20.70 8.89
N LYS A 450 0.54 20.74 8.62
CA LYS A 450 -0.09 20.01 7.52
C LYS A 450 -0.75 20.97 6.55
N GLU A 451 -0.46 20.78 5.27
CA GLU A 451 -0.97 21.60 4.16
C GLU A 451 -1.54 20.69 3.06
N SER A 452 -2.40 21.22 2.18
CA SER A 452 -2.91 20.47 1.04
C SER A 452 -1.78 20.04 0.11
N ARG A 453 -1.84 18.76 -0.28
CA ARG A 453 -1.01 18.17 -1.31
C ARG A 453 -1.49 18.54 -2.73
N LEU A 454 -2.78 18.81 -2.85
CA LEU A 454 -3.44 19.07 -4.13
C LEU A 454 -3.44 20.56 -4.43
N ILE A 455 -3.40 20.92 -5.70
CA ILE A 455 -3.67 22.29 -6.14
C ILE A 455 -5.18 22.52 -6.00
N LEU A 456 -5.56 23.42 -5.09
CA LEU A 456 -6.94 23.65 -4.70
C LEU A 456 -7.58 24.73 -5.59
N ASP A 457 -8.20 24.27 -6.68
CA ASP A 457 -9.09 25.04 -7.56
C ASP A 457 -8.42 26.20 -8.32
N VAL A 458 -8.24 26.06 -9.64
CA VAL A 458 -7.53 27.02 -10.49
C VAL A 458 -8.34 28.32 -10.69
N ASP A 459 -9.65 28.28 -10.43
CA ASP A 459 -10.60 29.36 -10.73
C ASP A 459 -10.96 30.24 -9.51
N SER A 460 -10.46 29.91 -8.31
CA SER A 460 -10.68 30.68 -7.08
C SER A 460 -9.39 31.35 -6.61
N ALA A 461 -9.49 32.41 -5.80
CA ALA A 461 -8.31 32.97 -5.12
C ALA A 461 -7.73 31.90 -4.18
N ASP A 462 -6.61 31.29 -4.58
CA ASP A 462 -5.94 30.13 -3.96
C ASP A 462 -5.83 30.20 -2.42
N GLU A 463 -5.69 31.39 -1.84
CA GLU A 463 -5.70 31.59 -0.38
C GLU A 463 -7.02 31.21 0.31
N LEU A 464 -8.17 31.55 -0.29
CA LEU A 464 -9.48 31.26 0.30
C LEU A 464 -9.71 29.75 0.30
N ALA A 465 -9.40 29.08 -0.81
CA ALA A 465 -9.50 27.62 -0.92
C ALA A 465 -8.60 26.91 0.10
N ARG A 466 -7.35 27.39 0.30
CA ARG A 466 -6.45 26.89 1.35
C ARG A 466 -7.02 27.07 2.76
N LYS A 467 -7.55 28.25 3.08
CA LYS A 467 -8.17 28.55 4.39
C LYS A 467 -9.38 27.66 4.66
N GLU A 468 -10.27 27.49 3.69
CA GLU A 468 -11.44 26.64 3.82
C GLU A 468 -11.06 25.16 4.00
N PHE A 469 -10.11 24.68 3.20
CA PHE A 469 -9.57 23.33 3.31
C PHE A 469 -9.03 23.06 4.72
N THR A 470 -8.12 23.90 5.23
CA THR A 470 -7.53 23.77 6.56
C THR A 470 -8.58 23.86 7.67
N ALA A 471 -9.57 24.76 7.53
CA ALA A 471 -10.66 24.90 8.48
C ALA A 471 -11.60 23.67 8.53
N VAL A 472 -11.75 22.91 7.44
CA VAL A 472 -12.52 21.65 7.46
C VAL A 472 -11.82 20.60 8.31
N PHE A 473 -10.52 20.38 8.11
CA PHE A 473 -9.76 19.39 8.91
C PHE A 473 -9.72 19.74 10.39
N CYS A 474 -9.52 21.02 10.73
CA CYS A 474 -9.57 21.46 12.13
C CYS A 474 -10.93 21.13 12.77
N LYS A 475 -12.05 21.47 12.11
CA LYS A 475 -13.39 21.13 12.61
C LYS A 475 -13.61 19.63 12.76
N THR A 476 -13.16 18.83 11.79
CA THR A 476 -13.31 17.37 11.80
C THR A 476 -12.55 16.75 12.99
N GLN A 477 -11.31 17.18 13.24
CA GLN A 477 -10.51 16.70 14.37
C GLN A 477 -11.11 17.13 15.73
N GLN A 478 -11.60 18.36 15.84
CA GLN A 478 -12.25 18.85 17.06
C GLN A 478 -13.58 18.14 17.35
N LEU A 479 -14.36 17.81 16.31
CA LEU A 479 -15.56 16.98 16.45
C LEU A 479 -15.20 15.57 16.95
N ALA A 480 -14.18 14.93 16.37
CA ALA A 480 -13.72 13.62 16.82
C ALA A 480 -13.25 13.65 18.28
N ARG A 481 -12.54 14.72 18.69
CA ARG A 481 -12.11 14.92 20.07
C ARG A 481 -13.28 15.01 21.06
N ARG A 482 -14.34 15.75 20.72
CA ARG A 482 -15.57 15.79 21.54
C ARG A 482 -16.20 14.40 21.65
N LEU A 483 -16.32 13.70 20.52
CA LEU A 483 -16.89 12.35 20.48
C LEU A 483 -16.08 11.34 21.32
N ALA A 484 -14.76 11.49 21.38
CA ALA A 484 -13.88 10.72 22.26
C ALA A 484 -14.19 10.97 23.74
N LYS A 485 -14.49 12.21 24.14
CA LYS A 485 -14.92 12.52 25.53
C LYS A 485 -16.23 11.82 25.89
N ASP A 486 -17.20 11.82 24.97
CA ASP A 486 -18.49 11.13 25.18
C ASP A 486 -18.29 9.62 25.33
N PHE A 487 -17.44 9.03 24.48
CA PHE A 487 -17.08 7.61 24.56
C PHE A 487 -16.35 7.26 25.88
N ASN A 488 -15.35 8.04 26.27
CA ASN A 488 -14.62 7.81 27.51
C ASN A 488 -15.52 7.97 28.75
N ALA A 489 -16.46 8.92 28.73
CA ALA A 489 -17.47 9.02 29.78
C ALA A 489 -18.35 7.77 29.84
N LYS A 490 -18.72 7.20 28.69
CA LYS A 490 -19.45 5.93 28.63
C LYS A 490 -18.63 4.74 29.13
N LEU A 491 -17.33 4.69 28.84
CA LEU A 491 -16.42 3.67 29.38
C LEU A 491 -16.35 3.74 30.90
N LYS A 492 -16.09 4.94 31.46
CA LYS A 492 -15.97 5.16 32.91
C LYS A 492 -17.23 4.84 33.70
N THR A 493 -18.41 5.04 33.10
CA THR A 493 -19.70 4.72 33.75
C THR A 493 -20.09 3.25 33.64
N SER A 494 -19.33 2.43 32.91
CA SER A 494 -19.63 1.01 32.75
C SER A 494 -18.99 0.16 33.85
N TYR A 495 -19.82 -0.50 34.66
CA TYR A 495 -19.36 -1.37 35.75
C TYR A 495 -18.63 -2.64 35.30
N ARG A 496 -18.66 -2.97 34.00
CA ARG A 496 -18.01 -4.17 33.43
C ARG A 496 -16.66 -3.88 32.77
N VAL A 497 -16.26 -2.60 32.69
CA VAL A 497 -15.00 -2.19 32.07
C VAL A 497 -14.02 -1.87 33.18
N ASP A 498 -12.86 -2.51 33.14
CA ASP A 498 -11.76 -2.26 34.08
C ASP A 498 -11.10 -0.90 33.77
N GLU A 499 -10.64 -0.18 34.80
CA GLU A 499 -9.98 1.12 34.66
C GLU A 499 -8.66 1.05 33.88
N ARG A 500 -8.04 -0.13 33.77
CA ARG A 500 -6.87 -0.36 32.93
C ARG A 500 -7.18 -0.38 31.43
N THR A 501 -8.46 -0.42 31.05
CA THR A 501 -8.87 -0.36 29.64
C THR A 501 -8.47 0.99 29.05
N PRO A 502 -7.81 1.01 27.87
CA PRO A 502 -7.35 2.26 27.28
C PRO A 502 -8.47 3.26 27.02
N THR A 503 -8.17 4.54 27.21
CA THR A 503 -9.04 5.64 26.75
C THR A 503 -8.64 6.10 25.35
N VAL A 504 -9.52 6.88 24.71
CA VAL A 504 -9.26 7.49 23.40
C VAL A 504 -9.16 9.00 23.54
N ASP A 505 -8.15 9.63 22.94
CA ASP A 505 -8.13 11.08 22.72
C ASP A 505 -7.66 11.40 21.30
N PHE A 506 -7.91 12.63 20.87
CA PHE A 506 -7.38 13.17 19.61
C PHE A 506 -6.45 14.33 19.93
N LEU A 507 -5.34 14.40 19.20
CA LEU A 507 -4.44 15.54 19.26
C LEU A 507 -5.21 16.85 19.14
N ASP A 508 -4.81 17.85 19.93
CA ASP A 508 -5.31 19.20 19.67
C ASP A 508 -4.66 19.75 18.40
N CYS A 509 -5.31 20.72 17.78
CA CYS A 509 -4.80 21.34 16.57
C CYS A 509 -5.18 22.82 16.49
N SER A 510 -4.24 23.63 15.99
CA SER A 510 -4.43 25.05 15.72
C SER A 510 -4.25 25.33 14.23
N ILE A 511 -4.84 26.41 13.74
CA ILE A 511 -4.57 26.93 12.39
C ILE A 511 -3.52 28.01 12.51
N TYR A 512 -2.42 27.90 11.78
CA TYR A 512 -1.44 28.97 11.62
C TYR A 512 -1.61 29.60 10.25
N GLU A 513 -1.77 30.92 10.23
CA GLU A 513 -1.73 31.74 9.03
C GLU A 513 -0.35 32.43 8.99
N LEU A 514 0.43 32.12 7.96
CA LEU A 514 1.79 32.63 7.75
C LEU A 514 1.74 33.56 6.53
N ASP A 515 2.00 34.83 6.76
CA ASP A 515 2.07 35.85 5.72
C ASP A 515 3.43 35.74 5.02
N ASP A 516 3.46 35.24 3.79
CA ASP A 516 4.69 35.02 3.00
C ASP A 516 4.77 35.99 1.81
N ASP A 517 5.97 36.53 1.56
CA ASP A 517 6.18 37.54 0.52
C ASP A 517 5.92 36.99 -0.89
N ASN A 518 6.11 35.68 -1.09
CA ASN A 518 6.02 35.04 -2.40
C ASN A 518 4.73 34.22 -2.56
N LEU A 519 4.24 33.60 -1.47
CA LEU A 519 3.13 32.65 -1.50
C LEU A 519 1.81 33.21 -0.96
N GLY A 520 1.81 34.48 -0.54
CA GLY A 520 0.70 35.10 0.17
C GLY A 520 0.45 34.45 1.52
N VAL A 521 -0.79 34.44 1.98
CA VAL A 521 -1.12 33.86 3.30
C VAL A 521 -1.25 32.34 3.20
N LEU A 522 -0.23 31.62 3.65
CA LEU A 522 -0.28 30.17 3.87
C LEU A 522 -1.18 29.86 5.07
N SER A 523 -2.06 28.86 4.96
CA SER A 523 -2.90 28.40 6.08
C SER A 523 -2.66 26.92 6.34
N VAL A 524 -2.02 26.60 7.46
CA VAL A 524 -1.59 25.23 7.81
C VAL A 524 -2.24 24.76 9.12
N LEU A 525 -2.54 23.46 9.19
CA LEU A 525 -3.03 22.82 10.41
C LEU A 525 -1.83 22.33 11.21
N VAL A 526 -1.67 22.81 12.44
CA VAL A 526 -0.52 22.47 13.30
C VAL A 526 -0.99 21.71 14.53
N GLY A 527 -0.29 20.61 14.84
CA GLY A 527 -0.44 19.85 16.08
C GLY A 527 0.89 19.27 16.54
N ASP A 528 0.92 18.74 17.75
CA ASP A 528 2.14 18.16 18.35
C ASP A 528 2.69 17.00 17.48
N LYS A 529 4.02 16.91 17.40
CA LYS A 529 4.69 15.80 16.72
C LYS A 529 4.57 14.54 17.58
N LEU A 530 3.93 13.50 17.04
CA LEU A 530 3.91 12.18 17.66
C LEU A 530 5.19 11.40 17.33
N ASP A 531 5.52 10.44 18.19
CA ASP A 531 6.59 9.48 17.93
C ASP A 531 6.19 8.55 16.77
N HIS A 532 6.81 8.79 15.61
CA HIS A 532 6.58 8.02 14.40
C HIS A 532 6.94 6.54 14.52
N THR A 533 7.84 6.16 15.45
CA THR A 533 8.25 4.76 15.64
C THR A 533 7.16 3.93 16.32
N LYS A 534 6.25 4.60 17.04
CA LYS A 534 5.06 4.01 17.68
C LYS A 534 3.78 4.21 16.86
N TRP A 535 3.89 4.75 15.65
CA TRP A 535 2.72 5.08 14.84
C TRP A 535 2.02 3.81 14.33
N GLN A 536 0.72 3.71 14.59
CA GLN A 536 -0.11 2.59 14.22
C GLN A 536 -1.44 3.06 13.62
N LYS A 537 -2.03 2.22 12.77
CA LYS A 537 -3.33 2.44 12.14
C LYS A 537 -4.24 1.26 12.44
N TRP A 538 -5.32 1.51 13.18
CA TRP A 538 -6.26 0.49 13.66
C TRP A 538 -7.38 0.20 12.67
N ASN A 539 -7.82 1.22 11.93
CA ASN A 539 -8.74 1.06 10.81
C ASN A 539 -8.57 2.19 9.79
N SER A 540 -9.26 2.11 8.66
CA SER A 540 -9.23 3.13 7.60
C SER A 540 -10.63 3.61 7.21
N ASN A 541 -10.68 4.58 6.31
CA ASN A 541 -11.90 5.04 5.64
C ASN A 541 -12.35 4.19 4.42
N ASN A 542 -11.72 3.02 4.21
CA ASN A 542 -12.06 2.09 3.12
C ASN A 542 -12.33 0.65 3.60
N GLY A 543 -12.53 0.45 4.90
CA GLY A 543 -12.86 -0.86 5.48
C GLY A 543 -11.65 -1.69 5.91
N PHE A 544 -10.42 -1.21 5.74
CA PHE A 544 -9.25 -1.86 6.33
C PHE A 544 -9.34 -1.85 7.85
N VAL A 545 -8.95 -2.96 8.46
CA VAL A 545 -8.82 -3.16 9.91
C VAL A 545 -7.43 -3.75 10.17
N GLU A 546 -6.82 -3.37 11.29
CA GLU A 546 -5.53 -3.93 11.71
C GLU A 546 -5.52 -5.47 11.68
N GLY A 547 -4.42 -6.05 11.19
CA GLY A 547 -4.27 -7.49 10.96
C GLY A 547 -4.56 -7.91 9.51
N MET A 548 -5.20 -7.06 8.72
CA MET A 548 -5.36 -7.30 7.28
C MET A 548 -4.07 -7.02 6.51
N LYS A 549 -3.77 -7.83 5.49
CA LYS A 549 -2.63 -7.57 4.59
C LYS A 549 -2.89 -6.38 3.66
N LYS A 550 -4.14 -6.21 3.22
CA LYS A 550 -4.61 -5.13 2.33
C LYS A 550 -6.08 -4.83 2.64
N ALA A 551 -6.53 -3.62 2.31
CA ALA A 551 -7.94 -3.26 2.37
C ALA A 551 -8.77 -4.15 1.42
N PRO A 552 -10.02 -4.49 1.76
CA PRO A 552 -10.89 -5.22 0.85
C PRO A 552 -11.22 -4.39 -0.39
N VAL A 553 -11.26 -5.05 -1.54
CA VAL A 553 -11.78 -4.46 -2.78
C VAL A 553 -13.26 -4.82 -2.89
N PHE A 554 -14.12 -3.80 -2.83
CA PHE A 554 -15.56 -3.99 -2.87
C PHE A 554 -16.08 -3.89 -4.31
N SER A 555 -16.60 -4.99 -4.84
CA SER A 555 -17.44 -4.98 -6.04
C SER A 555 -18.83 -4.40 -5.71
N GLU A 556 -19.65 -4.14 -6.72
CA GLU A 556 -21.05 -3.72 -6.49
C GLU A 556 -21.83 -4.75 -5.66
N GLU A 557 -21.61 -6.04 -5.92
CA GLU A 557 -22.16 -7.16 -5.13
C GLU A 557 -21.66 -7.10 -3.67
N GLY A 558 -20.35 -6.86 -3.48
CA GLY A 558 -19.73 -6.72 -2.16
C GLY A 558 -20.29 -5.54 -1.36
N LEU A 559 -20.60 -4.41 -2.01
CA LEU A 559 -21.25 -3.27 -1.36
C LEU A 559 -22.67 -3.58 -0.89
N ARG A 560 -23.41 -4.44 -1.60
CA ARG A 560 -24.74 -4.90 -1.17
C ARG A 560 -24.64 -5.82 0.05
N LEU A 561 -23.65 -6.72 0.07
CA LEU A 561 -23.39 -7.56 1.23
C LEU A 561 -22.99 -6.73 2.47
N ALA A 562 -22.14 -5.72 2.26
CA ALA A 562 -21.75 -4.77 3.29
C ALA A 562 -22.95 -4.00 3.88
N GLU A 563 -23.96 -3.67 3.07
CA GLU A 563 -25.22 -3.06 3.56
C GLU A 563 -26.01 -4.03 4.46
N ILE A 564 -26.05 -5.31 4.11
CA ILE A 564 -26.69 -6.36 4.93
C ILE A 564 -25.93 -6.49 6.26
N ASN A 565 -24.60 -6.55 6.23
CA ASN A 565 -23.76 -6.65 7.43
C ASN A 565 -23.92 -5.43 8.34
N MET A 566 -23.95 -4.21 7.78
CA MET A 566 -24.28 -3.01 8.54
C MET A 566 -25.64 -3.13 9.21
N THR A 567 -26.65 -3.63 8.51
CA THR A 567 -27.98 -3.84 9.09
C THR A 567 -27.92 -4.83 10.26
N ARG A 568 -27.26 -5.97 10.11
CA ARG A 568 -27.13 -6.98 11.17
C ARG A 568 -26.40 -6.43 12.41
N VAL A 569 -25.24 -5.79 12.22
CA VAL A 569 -24.38 -5.31 13.30
C VAL A 569 -24.98 -4.07 13.99
N ALA A 570 -25.56 -3.13 13.24
CA ALA A 570 -26.14 -1.91 13.78
C ALA A 570 -27.56 -2.08 14.37
N HIS A 571 -28.24 -3.19 14.06
CA HIS A 571 -29.55 -3.54 14.62
C HIS A 571 -29.49 -4.58 15.73
N PHE A 572 -28.31 -4.94 16.24
CA PHE A 572 -28.14 -6.01 17.21
C PHE A 572 -29.17 -5.99 18.36
N GLU A 573 -30.16 -6.89 18.26
CA GLU A 573 -31.08 -7.30 19.32
C GLU A 573 -30.32 -8.34 20.16
N GLY A 574 -29.64 -7.88 21.21
CA GLY A 574 -28.91 -8.81 22.08
C GLY A 574 -29.87 -9.65 22.90
N ASP A 575 -29.89 -10.95 22.59
CA ASP A 575 -30.14 -11.99 23.58
C ASP A 575 -29.27 -11.73 24.81
N ILE A 576 -29.91 -11.93 25.95
CA ILE A 576 -29.35 -11.87 27.29
C ILE A 576 -28.15 -12.82 27.30
N ILE A 577 -27.00 -12.37 27.83
CA ILE A 577 -25.93 -13.29 28.22
C ILE A 577 -26.58 -14.21 29.26
N GLU A 578 -26.88 -15.44 28.85
CA GLU A 578 -27.36 -16.51 29.69
C GLU A 578 -26.41 -16.62 30.88
N GLU A 579 -26.95 -16.38 32.08
CA GLU A 579 -26.29 -16.62 33.34
C GLU A 579 -26.08 -18.14 33.43
N GLY A 580 -24.94 -18.61 32.92
CA GLY A 580 -24.53 -20.00 33.00
C GLY A 580 -24.31 -20.39 34.46
N SER A 581 -25.18 -21.28 34.94
CA SER A 581 -25.14 -21.94 36.23
C SER A 581 -23.80 -22.63 36.47
N GLU A 582 -23.23 -22.35 37.63
CA GLU A 582 -22.14 -23.12 38.23
C GLU A 582 -22.63 -24.56 38.46
N GLU A 583 -22.08 -25.53 37.73
CA GLU A 583 -22.00 -26.92 38.18
C GLU A 583 -20.53 -27.18 38.51
N GLU A 584 -20.25 -27.15 39.81
CA GLU A 584 -18.99 -27.48 40.45
C GLU A 584 -18.70 -28.98 40.29
N GLU A 585 -17.51 -29.33 39.80
CA GLU A 585 -16.91 -30.63 40.10
C GLU A 585 -16.01 -30.46 41.33
N ASP A 586 -16.45 -31.10 42.41
CA ASP A 586 -15.77 -31.27 43.70
C ASP A 586 -14.32 -31.74 43.55
N SER A 587 -13.39 -31.03 44.20
CA SER A 587 -12.40 -31.69 45.06
C SER A 587 -11.90 -30.72 46.13
N ASP A 588 -12.24 -31.05 47.36
CA ASP A 588 -11.87 -30.39 48.60
C ASP A 588 -10.36 -30.31 48.80
N GLU A 589 -9.86 -29.18 49.31
CA GLU A 589 -9.25 -29.13 50.65
C GLU A 589 -8.93 -27.67 51.11
N GLU A 590 -9.59 -27.33 52.22
CA GLU A 590 -9.21 -26.42 53.33
C GLU A 590 -9.29 -24.88 53.20
N LYS A 591 -10.18 -24.35 54.05
CA LYS A 591 -10.54 -22.95 54.31
C LYS A 591 -9.65 -22.32 55.38
N GLU A 592 -9.42 -21.01 55.26
CA GLU A 592 -9.67 -19.94 56.26
C GLU A 592 -8.96 -18.68 55.71
N GLY A 593 -9.62 -17.61 55.27
CA GLY A 593 -10.57 -16.78 55.98
C GLY A 593 -10.14 -15.32 55.81
N SER A 594 -10.62 -14.64 54.77
CA SER A 594 -10.67 -13.17 54.75
C SER A 594 -11.85 -12.73 53.88
N ASP A 595 -12.74 -11.94 54.45
CA ASP A 595 -13.85 -11.26 53.78
C ASP A 595 -13.35 -10.52 52.51
N VAL A 596 -13.56 -11.13 51.35
CA VAL A 596 -13.42 -10.46 50.05
C VAL A 596 -14.82 -10.37 49.46
N LEU A 597 -15.33 -9.14 49.40
CA LEU A 597 -16.52 -8.77 48.61
C LEU A 597 -16.43 -9.43 47.23
N PRO A 598 -17.52 -9.99 46.67
CA PRO A 598 -17.48 -10.66 45.38
C PRO A 598 -16.90 -9.70 44.34
N GLY A 599 -15.72 -10.04 43.82
CA GLY A 599 -14.95 -9.21 42.91
C GLY A 599 -15.82 -8.82 41.73
N LYS A 600 -15.92 -7.52 41.44
CA LYS A 600 -16.51 -7.06 40.19
C LYS A 600 -15.75 -7.74 39.05
N ASN A 601 -16.42 -8.60 38.29
CA ASN A 601 -15.89 -9.17 37.04
C ASN A 601 -15.74 -8.05 35.99
N THR A 602 -14.75 -7.17 36.17
CA THR A 602 -14.35 -6.16 35.21
C THR A 602 -13.43 -6.78 34.18
N VAL A 603 -13.63 -6.44 32.91
CA VAL A 603 -12.81 -6.92 31.80
C VAL A 603 -11.93 -5.78 31.31
N VAL A 604 -10.63 -6.07 31.12
CA VAL A 604 -9.69 -5.18 30.44
C VAL A 604 -9.76 -5.45 28.95
N PHE A 605 -9.98 -4.41 28.14
CA PHE A 605 -10.02 -4.54 26.68
C PHE A 605 -8.73 -4.05 26.04
N SER A 606 -8.37 -4.66 24.91
CA SER A 606 -7.19 -4.29 24.14
C SER A 606 -7.34 -2.93 23.42
N PRO A 607 -6.24 -2.25 23.06
CA PRO A 607 -6.30 -1.01 22.28
C PRO A 607 -7.04 -1.19 20.94
N PHE A 608 -6.87 -2.35 20.29
CA PHE A 608 -7.58 -2.71 19.07
C PHE A 608 -9.11 -2.75 19.28
N GLU A 609 -9.58 -3.45 20.31
CA GLU A 609 -11.01 -3.53 20.63
C GLU A 609 -11.60 -2.15 20.98
N VAL A 610 -10.86 -1.33 21.73
CA VAL A 610 -11.25 0.04 22.07
C VAL A 610 -11.39 0.89 20.81
N ALA A 611 -10.44 0.82 19.87
CA ALA A 611 -10.50 1.56 18.62
C ALA A 611 -11.73 1.18 17.76
N GLN A 612 -11.99 -0.12 17.57
CA GLN A 612 -13.16 -0.56 16.80
C GLN A 612 -14.48 -0.21 17.50
N ALA A 613 -14.54 -0.37 18.83
CA ALA A 613 -15.71 -0.01 19.63
C ALA A 613 -15.99 1.49 19.60
N PHE A 614 -14.95 2.33 19.59
CA PHE A 614 -15.08 3.79 19.46
C PHE A 614 -15.75 4.17 18.12
N SER A 615 -15.28 3.61 16.99
CA SER A 615 -15.91 3.83 15.68
C SER A 615 -17.39 3.44 15.71
N HIS A 616 -17.71 2.22 16.15
CA HIS A 616 -19.09 1.73 16.24
C HIS A 616 -19.96 2.59 17.18
N PHE A 617 -19.43 3.00 18.34
CA PHE A 617 -20.13 3.85 19.29
C PHE A 617 -20.59 5.16 18.69
N ASN A 618 -19.69 5.85 17.97
CA ASN A 618 -20.03 7.13 17.35
C ASN A 618 -21.14 7.03 16.33
N TYR A 619 -21.20 5.91 15.60
CA TYR A 619 -22.31 5.62 14.69
C TYR A 619 -23.64 5.58 15.42
N LEU A 620 -23.74 4.84 16.53
CA LEU A 620 -25.00 4.74 17.28
C LEU A 620 -25.31 6.02 18.06
N ALA A 621 -24.33 6.62 18.74
CA ALA A 621 -24.47 7.85 19.51
C ALA A 621 -24.92 9.05 18.65
N SER A 622 -24.51 9.08 17.38
CA SER A 622 -24.92 10.11 16.43
C SER A 622 -26.27 9.84 15.76
N TRP A 623 -27.04 8.85 16.22
CA TRP A 623 -28.27 8.38 15.59
C TRP A 623 -28.05 7.90 14.16
N ARG A 624 -26.96 7.15 13.95
CA ARG A 624 -26.56 6.56 12.67
C ARG A 624 -26.17 7.59 11.62
N LYS A 625 -25.75 8.78 12.06
CA LYS A 625 -25.42 9.89 11.15
C LYS A 625 -23.95 10.02 10.83
N ARG A 626 -23.09 9.64 11.78
CA ARG A 626 -21.65 9.88 11.73
C ARG A 626 -20.89 8.65 12.20
N LEU A 627 -19.87 8.25 11.46
CA LEU A 627 -18.91 7.24 11.88
C LEU A 627 -17.52 7.86 11.84
N VAL A 628 -16.82 7.81 12.98
CA VAL A 628 -15.40 8.21 13.04
C VAL A 628 -14.56 6.98 12.71
N CYS A 629 -13.65 7.10 11.76
CA CYS A 629 -12.75 6.04 11.28
C CYS A 629 -11.41 6.66 10.88
N ASP A 630 -10.56 5.88 10.21
CA ASP A 630 -9.16 6.25 9.94
C ASP A 630 -8.40 6.50 11.25
N LEU A 631 -8.64 5.64 12.23
CA LEU A 631 -8.04 5.74 13.55
C LEU A 631 -6.56 5.37 13.45
N GLN A 632 -5.71 6.38 13.55
CA GLN A 632 -4.26 6.29 13.44
C GLN A 632 -3.58 7.28 14.39
N GLY A 633 -2.42 6.89 14.91
CA GLY A 633 -1.72 7.66 15.95
C GLY A 633 -0.81 6.77 16.77
N VAL A 634 -0.66 7.08 18.06
CA VAL A 634 0.21 6.34 18.98
C VAL A 634 -0.59 5.78 20.16
N TYR A 635 -0.14 4.64 20.68
CA TYR A 635 -0.62 4.08 21.92
C TYR A 635 0.50 4.20 22.98
N ASP A 636 0.26 5.02 24.00
CA ASP A 636 1.20 5.20 25.11
C ASP A 636 0.44 5.39 26.42
N GLU A 637 1.01 4.95 27.54
CA GLU A 637 0.46 5.14 28.89
C GLU A 637 -1.05 4.80 29.04
N ALA A 638 -1.50 3.71 28.42
CA ALA A 638 -2.91 3.30 28.36
C ALA A 638 -3.86 4.33 27.69
N ASN A 639 -3.34 5.17 26.80
CA ASN A 639 -4.12 6.13 26.03
C ASN A 639 -3.86 5.98 24.52
N LEU A 640 -4.94 5.86 23.76
CA LEU A 640 -4.92 5.91 22.31
C LEU A 640 -5.01 7.36 21.87
N LEU A 641 -3.87 7.94 21.46
CA LEU A 641 -3.78 9.32 20.99
C LEU A 641 -3.79 9.36 19.47
N PHE A 642 -4.94 9.72 18.90
CA PHE A 642 -5.16 9.73 17.46
C PHE A 642 -4.92 11.10 16.81
N SER A 643 -4.67 11.09 15.51
CA SER A 643 -4.60 12.27 14.64
C SER A 643 -5.28 12.01 13.30
N ASP A 644 -5.66 13.07 12.60
CA ASP A 644 -6.24 13.02 11.25
C ASP A 644 -7.41 12.03 11.06
N PRO A 645 -8.45 12.07 11.91
CA PRO A 645 -9.61 11.20 11.74
C PRO A 645 -10.38 11.52 10.46
N VAL A 646 -11.08 10.51 9.95
CA VAL A 646 -12.12 10.66 8.93
C VAL A 646 -13.50 10.47 9.57
N ILE A 647 -14.45 11.31 9.17
CA ILE A 647 -15.85 11.17 9.62
C ILE A 647 -16.75 10.95 8.41
N HIS A 648 -17.29 9.75 8.27
CA HIS A 648 -18.33 9.46 7.28
C HIS A 648 -19.68 10.02 7.75
N TYR A 649 -20.37 10.79 6.90
CA TYR A 649 -21.68 11.36 7.20
C TYR A 649 -22.76 10.86 6.25
N TYR A 650 -23.88 10.41 6.83
CA TYR A 650 -25.08 10.07 6.08
C TYR A 650 -26.31 10.30 6.93
N ASN A 651 -27.32 11.03 6.44
CA ASN A 651 -28.56 11.23 7.20
C ASN A 651 -29.70 10.40 6.61
N PRO A 652 -30.05 9.23 7.19
CA PRO A 652 -31.09 8.36 6.66
C PRO A 652 -32.49 8.98 6.69
N ARG A 653 -32.70 10.09 7.42
CA ARG A 653 -34.00 10.77 7.55
C ARG A 653 -34.14 12.00 6.67
N ALA A 654 -33.09 12.41 5.95
CA ALA A 654 -33.15 13.57 5.07
C ALA A 654 -33.50 13.16 3.65
N TYR A 655 -34.36 13.96 3.00
CA TYR A 655 -34.71 13.77 1.58
C TYR A 655 -33.50 13.96 0.65
N THR A 656 -32.60 14.88 1.00
CA THR A 656 -31.30 15.07 0.33
C THR A 656 -30.16 14.81 1.30
N CYS A 657 -29.26 13.90 0.92
CA CYS A 657 -28.05 13.63 1.70
C CYS A 657 -26.93 14.55 1.23
N ARG A 658 -26.42 15.39 2.14
CA ARG A 658 -25.20 16.16 1.91
C ARG A 658 -24.03 15.19 1.79
N LYS A 659 -23.19 15.39 0.77
CA LYS A 659 -21.94 14.64 0.55
C LYS A 659 -20.75 15.46 1.06
N ASN A 660 -19.66 14.79 1.40
CA ASN A 660 -18.38 15.41 1.77
C ASN A 660 -18.50 16.44 2.92
N VAL A 661 -19.32 16.16 3.93
CA VAL A 661 -19.62 17.12 5.01
C VAL A 661 -18.37 17.41 5.84
N HIS A 662 -17.50 16.42 5.99
CA HIS A 662 -16.30 16.48 6.82
C HIS A 662 -14.99 16.47 6.02
N GLY A 663 -15.05 16.80 4.72
CA GLY A 663 -13.92 16.75 3.80
C GLY A 663 -14.12 15.71 2.70
N ARG A 664 -13.12 15.55 1.83
CA ARG A 664 -13.22 14.68 0.65
C ARG A 664 -13.09 13.19 0.97
N THR A 665 -12.49 12.86 2.11
CA THR A 665 -12.39 11.49 2.65
C THR A 665 -13.70 10.99 3.26
N ASP A 666 -14.72 11.84 3.38
CA ASP A 666 -16.07 11.45 3.76
C ASP A 666 -16.78 10.74 2.59
N HIS A 667 -16.60 9.43 2.51
CA HIS A 667 -17.26 8.54 1.54
C HIS A 667 -18.75 8.29 1.84
N GLY A 668 -19.37 9.03 2.77
CA GLY A 668 -20.79 8.93 3.09
C GLY A 668 -21.28 7.51 3.39
N LYS A 669 -22.42 7.13 2.80
CA LYS A 669 -23.06 5.83 3.02
C LYS A 669 -22.14 4.64 2.65
N GLU A 670 -21.39 4.75 1.56
CA GLU A 670 -20.48 3.69 1.13
C GLU A 670 -19.34 3.48 2.12
N GLY A 671 -18.78 4.56 2.66
CA GLY A 671 -17.76 4.47 3.72
C GLY A 671 -18.28 3.76 4.98
N LEU A 672 -19.53 4.04 5.36
CA LEU A 672 -20.20 3.34 6.45
C LEU A 672 -20.33 1.85 6.18
N HIS A 673 -20.78 1.47 4.98
CA HIS A 673 -20.93 0.06 4.60
C HIS A 673 -19.58 -0.68 4.68
N LYS A 674 -18.53 -0.11 4.09
CA LYS A 674 -17.19 -0.72 4.08
C LYS A 674 -16.64 -0.97 5.47
N PHE A 675 -16.86 -0.04 6.41
CA PHE A 675 -16.48 -0.24 7.80
C PHE A 675 -17.25 -1.40 8.43
N PHE A 676 -18.59 -1.43 8.29
CA PHE A 676 -19.40 -2.44 8.95
C PHE A 676 -19.27 -3.85 8.36
N ASP A 677 -18.85 -3.95 7.10
CA ASP A 677 -18.55 -5.24 6.48
C ASP A 677 -17.43 -5.97 7.23
N THR A 678 -16.33 -5.28 7.49
CA THR A 678 -15.18 -5.86 8.19
C THR A 678 -15.35 -5.81 9.71
N HIS A 679 -16.05 -4.82 10.24
CA HIS A 679 -16.37 -4.75 11.68
C HIS A 679 -17.32 -5.88 12.14
N ALA A 680 -18.04 -6.54 11.23
CA ALA A 680 -18.91 -7.66 11.57
C ALA A 680 -18.15 -8.79 12.29
N ASP A 681 -16.90 -9.04 11.89
CA ASP A 681 -16.03 -10.07 12.47
C ASP A 681 -15.31 -9.59 13.75
N HIS A 682 -15.34 -8.29 14.04
CA HIS A 682 -14.64 -7.65 15.16
C HIS A 682 -15.57 -7.03 16.21
N CYS A 683 -16.90 -7.10 16.00
CA CYS A 683 -17.88 -6.56 16.92
C CYS A 683 -17.95 -7.41 18.22
N GLY A 684 -17.18 -7.02 19.22
CA GLY A 684 -16.99 -7.78 20.46
C GLY A 684 -17.80 -7.32 21.68
N PRO A 685 -17.48 -7.85 22.87
CA PRO A 685 -18.16 -7.52 24.13
C PRO A 685 -18.12 -6.02 24.47
N LEU A 686 -17.00 -5.33 24.20
CA LEU A 686 -16.89 -3.89 24.46
C LEU A 686 -17.93 -3.10 23.67
N CYS A 687 -18.14 -3.42 22.38
CA CYS A 687 -19.18 -2.80 21.56
C CYS A 687 -20.57 -2.94 22.20
N ARG A 688 -20.90 -4.13 22.74
CA ARG A 688 -22.20 -4.38 23.40
C ARG A 688 -22.36 -3.54 24.66
N ILE A 689 -21.28 -3.39 25.43
CA ILE A 689 -21.26 -2.63 26.68
C ILE A 689 -21.48 -1.13 26.41
N VAL A 690 -20.65 -0.53 25.56
CA VAL A 690 -20.67 0.93 25.32
C VAL A 690 -21.91 1.39 24.55
N ASN A 691 -22.49 0.50 23.74
CA ASN A 691 -23.70 0.82 22.97
C ASN A 691 -25.01 0.50 23.69
N ARG A 692 -24.94 -0.03 24.92
CA ARG A 692 -26.11 -0.28 25.74
C ARG A 692 -26.83 1.03 26.04
N GLY A 693 -28.09 1.13 25.63
CA GLY A 693 -28.97 2.28 25.87
C GLY A 693 -29.36 3.06 24.61
N PHE A 694 -28.71 2.86 23.46
CA PHE A 694 -29.13 3.48 22.19
C PHE A 694 -30.34 2.78 21.53
N ARG A 695 -31.04 1.89 22.26
CA ARG A 695 -32.20 1.14 21.76
C ARG A 695 -33.34 2.09 21.41
N ARG A 696 -33.97 1.87 20.25
CA ARG A 696 -35.31 2.39 19.98
C ARG A 696 -36.28 1.71 20.95
N VAL A 697 -36.98 2.49 21.76
CA VAL A 697 -38.36 2.16 22.12
C VAL A 697 -39.09 2.08 20.78
N ALA A 698 -39.41 0.88 20.32
CA ALA A 698 -40.45 0.74 19.32
C ALA A 698 -41.66 1.48 19.89
N ARG A 699 -42.13 2.52 19.20
CA ARG A 699 -43.43 3.11 19.52
C ARG A 699 -44.39 1.94 19.44
N SER A 700 -44.81 1.41 20.59
CA SER A 700 -46.02 0.61 20.67
C SER A 700 -47.08 1.45 19.99
N GLU A 701 -47.68 0.90 18.95
CA GLU A 701 -48.94 1.38 18.43
C GLU A 701 -49.86 1.58 19.63
N LYS A 702 -50.08 2.85 20.01
CA LYS A 702 -51.20 3.19 20.86
C LYS A 702 -52.42 2.96 19.97
N LYS A 703 -53.20 1.96 20.37
CA LYS A 703 -54.57 1.68 19.92
C LYS A 703 -55.37 2.94 19.68
#